data_AF-A0A416GF11-F1
#
_entry.id   AF-A0A416GF11-F1
#
_cell.length_a   1.000
_cell.length_b   1.000
_cell.length_c   1.000
_cell.angle_alpha   90.00
_cell.angle_beta   90.00
_cell.angle_gamma   90.00
#
_symmetry.space_group_name_H-M   'P 1'
#
loop_
_entity.id
_entity.type
_entity.pdbx_description
1 polymer ?
#
loop_
_entity_poly.entity_id
_entity_poly.type
_entity_poly.pdbx_seq_one_letter_code
_entity_poly.pdbx_strand_id
1 'polypeptide(L)'
;MKNKSIICALLVACGLGVSTTSCEDMLSADSDRTTHTNANDTLYGYWGIMKAVQNIAERYVILGEARADLTYPTSYAADTISNIANFNMTNDGDCRYLEVKDYYTVINSCNNYLADVDSLKTNSGGTKVMEKEIAQVMAVRAWTYLQLVNNYGEVPYYTEPITSLGFIDEFDFNKVQNKLNRETLIEKLTPDLLRYREVSLPNYGNYNNGAQDIASTLTMFPVKLVLGDIYLTGAQTQSDYEMAAQNYYDYLKDNGAYLPTQYTTTADKSSFSGEIDYSNSGWSSIFSSTTSPAGKSYNGEAITVIPSSAGKLYGTVLTGVANVFGYRTNSSMSTDSEEGKEEEATTSAAVTASPDVTYRQLGASQQYLSLCADQKYLEREKEDEPVKVLDGAGDARQAILRDVISMGSGNVSTTKFIGKPCYSGFSYTFPVIYRKALVWLRFAEAINRAGFPSYAFAILKNGLCREYLPEYQTVIDTTETGEVDTLKIYYTTNKACSYIPQSEYDKAQSKTYLTFPSDFTYLSGTEAANVGVHSRGCGEVGFADSTYYTYKNMVFKKCEEMGVDTVGVFAQDSLSYRIDAVENLIVDELALETAWEGNRYPDLLRIASHKGDAGVHWFADKIARRGDTREPGVDYKNSPEYINLYEKLSNKENWYLKLPSYK
;
A
#
# COMPACT_ATOMS: atom_id res chain seq x y z
N MET A 1 0.63 -56.14 34.36
CA MET A 1 1.74 -55.17 34.56
C MET A 1 2.08 -54.57 33.21
N LYS A 2 1.51 -53.40 32.90
CA LYS A 2 1.71 -52.54 31.71
C LYS A 2 0.53 -51.58 31.83
N ASN A 3 0.78 -50.35 32.29
CA ASN A 3 -0.14 -49.18 32.38
C ASN A 3 0.34 -48.12 33.38
N LYS A 4 1.52 -48.29 34.00
CA LYS A 4 2.13 -47.26 34.86
C LYS A 4 3.32 -46.53 34.23
N SER A 5 3.67 -46.80 32.97
CA SER A 5 4.88 -46.24 32.33
C SER A 5 4.65 -45.00 31.46
N ILE A 6 3.40 -44.69 31.09
CA ILE A 6 3.12 -43.57 30.16
C ILE A 6 2.87 -42.24 30.90
N ILE A 7 2.38 -42.31 32.15
CA ILE A 7 2.09 -41.11 32.95
C ILE A 7 3.37 -40.50 33.55
N CYS A 8 4.41 -41.30 33.80
CA CYS A 8 5.70 -40.78 34.27
C CYS A 8 6.54 -40.12 33.17
N ALA A 9 6.36 -40.49 31.89
CA ALA A 9 7.04 -39.82 30.77
C ALA A 9 6.44 -38.42 30.50
N LEU A 10 5.13 -38.26 30.69
CA LEU A 10 4.44 -36.97 30.54
C LEU A 10 4.71 -35.97 31.67
N LEU A 11 5.09 -36.44 32.86
CA LEU A 11 5.37 -35.58 34.02
C LEU A 11 6.85 -35.20 34.16
N VAL A 12 7.77 -35.92 33.51
CA VAL A 12 9.20 -35.56 33.48
C VAL A 12 9.53 -34.60 32.32
N ALA A 13 8.73 -34.57 31.26
CA ALA A 13 8.83 -33.56 30.19
C ALA A 13 8.42 -32.13 30.62
N CYS A 14 7.80 -31.96 31.80
CA CYS A 14 7.42 -30.66 32.35
C CYS A 14 8.46 -30.05 33.31
N GLY A 15 9.62 -30.67 33.49
CA GLY A 15 10.62 -30.14 34.40
C GLY A 15 11.99 -30.70 34.11
N LEU A 16 12.70 -30.05 33.19
CA LEU A 16 14.15 -29.84 33.16
C LEU A 16 14.47 -29.08 31.86
N GLY A 17 14.72 -27.78 31.99
CA GLY A 17 15.06 -26.92 30.86
C GLY A 17 16.52 -27.04 30.46
N VAL A 18 16.77 -27.00 29.15
CA VAL A 18 18.04 -26.58 28.55
C VAL A 18 17.72 -25.79 27.27
N SER A 19 17.90 -24.47 27.39
CA SER A 19 18.18 -23.45 26.35
C SER A 19 17.89 -23.77 24.87
N THR A 20 16.65 -23.56 24.45
CA THR A 20 16.38 -22.97 23.13
C THR A 20 15.84 -21.56 23.38
N THR A 21 16.36 -20.55 22.68
CA THR A 21 15.87 -19.16 22.77
C THR A 21 14.49 -19.08 22.12
N SER A 22 13.48 -19.55 22.84
CA SER A 22 12.06 -19.45 22.53
C SER A 22 11.51 -18.13 23.10
N CYS A 23 10.69 -17.43 22.33
CA CYS A 23 10.15 -16.08 22.58
C CYS A 23 9.12 -16.00 23.73
N GLU A 24 9.05 -17.00 24.62
CA GLU A 24 8.13 -17.00 25.75
C GLU A 24 8.57 -16.00 26.83
N ASP A 25 9.88 -15.86 27.06
CA ASP A 25 10.47 -14.83 27.94
C ASP A 25 10.49 -13.41 27.31
N MET A 26 10.02 -13.27 26.06
CA MET A 26 9.95 -11.99 25.33
C MET A 26 8.55 -11.40 25.25
N LEU A 27 7.55 -12.12 25.76
CA LEU A 27 6.15 -11.75 25.66
C LEU A 27 5.39 -11.85 27.00
N SER A 28 6.08 -12.17 28.10
CA SER A 28 5.60 -12.14 29.48
C SER A 28 6.09 -10.88 30.21
N ALA A 29 5.70 -9.70 29.73
CA ALA A 29 5.81 -8.49 30.55
C ALA A 29 4.67 -8.51 31.59
N ASP A 30 4.92 -9.09 32.76
CA ASP A 30 4.10 -8.85 33.94
C ASP A 30 4.11 -7.34 34.24
N SER A 31 2.93 -6.74 34.31
CA SER A 31 2.73 -5.28 34.25
C SER A 31 3.07 -4.51 35.52
N ASP A 32 3.95 -5.02 36.37
CA ASP A 32 4.29 -4.35 37.62
C ASP A 32 5.77 -3.93 37.63
N ARG A 33 5.98 -2.66 37.27
CA ARG A 33 7.18 -1.85 37.51
C ARG A 33 8.43 -2.29 36.72
N THR A 34 8.61 -1.73 35.52
CA THR A 34 9.94 -1.66 34.89
C THR A 34 10.26 -0.24 34.45
N THR A 35 11.13 0.44 35.22
CA THR A 35 11.91 1.57 34.69
C THR A 35 12.83 1.02 33.60
N HIS A 36 12.57 1.37 32.34
CA HIS A 36 13.33 0.91 31.17
C HIS A 36 14.80 1.40 31.25
N THR A 37 15.69 0.57 31.80
CA THR A 37 17.09 0.96 32.05
C THR A 37 18.07 0.30 31.08
N ASN A 38 17.68 -0.79 30.39
CA ASN A 38 18.54 -1.53 29.47
C ASN A 38 18.01 -1.56 28.02
N ALA A 39 18.92 -1.72 27.04
CA ALA A 39 18.58 -1.81 25.61
C ALA A 39 17.69 -3.02 25.26
N ASN A 40 17.72 -4.06 26.11
CA ASN A 40 16.82 -5.21 25.97
C ASN A 40 15.38 -4.82 26.35
N ASP A 41 15.17 -4.12 27.48
CA ASP A 41 13.83 -3.65 27.93
C ASP A 41 13.10 -2.80 26.89
N THR A 42 13.84 -2.01 26.11
CA THR A 42 13.30 -1.16 25.04
C THR A 42 12.89 -1.94 23.79
N LEU A 43 13.54 -3.06 23.49
CA LEU A 43 13.17 -3.95 22.40
C LEU A 43 11.84 -4.65 22.71
N TYR A 44 11.67 -5.15 23.95
CA TYR A 44 10.39 -5.73 24.41
C TYR A 44 9.26 -4.70 24.34
N GLY A 45 9.54 -3.42 24.66
CA GLY A 45 8.58 -2.32 24.51
C GLY A 45 8.07 -2.12 23.08
N TYR A 46 8.97 -2.05 22.10
CA TYR A 46 8.58 -1.92 20.68
C TYR A 46 7.79 -3.14 20.18
N TRP A 47 8.21 -4.36 20.53
CA TRP A 47 7.46 -5.56 20.15
C TRP A 47 6.08 -5.64 20.82
N GLY A 48 5.93 -5.12 22.03
CA GLY A 48 4.63 -4.92 22.67
C GLY A 48 3.70 -4.03 21.84
N ILE A 49 4.23 -2.91 21.31
CA ILE A 49 3.50 -2.02 20.38
C ILE A 49 3.16 -2.77 19.08
N MET A 50 4.11 -3.50 18.49
CA MET A 50 3.86 -4.25 17.25
C MET A 50 2.81 -5.36 17.42
N LYS A 51 2.75 -6.00 18.58
CA LYS A 51 1.67 -6.94 18.94
C LYS A 51 0.31 -6.23 18.98
N ALA A 52 0.24 -5.01 19.51
CA ALA A 52 -0.98 -4.20 19.44
C ALA A 52 -1.33 -3.82 17.99
N VAL A 53 -0.34 -3.51 17.15
CA VAL A 53 -0.52 -3.23 15.71
C VAL A 53 -1.06 -4.46 14.96
N GLN A 54 -0.64 -5.68 15.30
CA GLN A 54 -1.20 -6.92 14.72
C GLN A 54 -2.72 -7.03 14.90
N ASN A 55 -3.28 -6.51 16.00
CA ASN A 55 -4.73 -6.56 16.25
C ASN A 55 -5.54 -5.67 15.30
N ILE A 56 -4.94 -4.61 14.76
CA ILE A 56 -5.57 -3.72 13.78
C ILE A 56 -5.14 -4.02 12.34
N ALA A 57 -4.20 -4.93 12.13
CA ALA A 57 -3.61 -5.22 10.82
C ALA A 57 -4.66 -5.62 9.78
N GLU A 58 -5.53 -6.58 10.10
CA GLU A 58 -6.54 -7.04 9.14
C GLU A 58 -7.60 -5.98 8.85
N ARG A 59 -7.82 -5.04 9.78
CA ARG A 59 -8.77 -3.94 9.59
C ARG A 59 -8.30 -3.00 8.50
N TYR A 60 -7.00 -2.79 8.38
CA TYR A 60 -6.40 -2.02 7.29
C TYR A 60 -6.91 -2.50 5.93
N VAL A 61 -6.85 -3.81 5.71
CA VAL A 61 -7.26 -4.43 4.44
C VAL A 61 -8.76 -4.47 4.30
N ILE A 62 -9.48 -4.99 5.31
CA ILE A 62 -10.92 -5.18 5.20
C ILE A 62 -11.65 -3.85 5.07
N LEU A 63 -11.33 -2.84 5.88
CA LEU A 63 -11.96 -1.52 5.78
C LEU A 63 -11.52 -0.78 4.51
N GLY A 64 -10.27 -0.97 4.10
CA GLY A 64 -9.71 -0.39 2.88
C GLY A 64 -10.31 -0.93 1.58
N GLU A 65 -10.79 -2.17 1.58
CA GLU A 65 -11.27 -2.84 0.35
C GLU A 65 -12.78 -3.06 0.33
N ALA A 66 -13.41 -3.40 1.45
CA ALA A 66 -14.86 -3.66 1.50
C ALA A 66 -15.67 -2.40 1.17
N ARG A 67 -15.18 -1.24 1.62
CA ARG A 67 -15.79 0.07 1.42
C ARG A 67 -15.45 0.67 0.04
N ALA A 68 -14.48 0.09 -0.66
CA ALA A 68 -14.00 0.55 -1.95
C ALA A 68 -14.74 -0.09 -3.14
N ASP A 69 -14.39 0.34 -4.34
CA ASP A 69 -14.99 -0.04 -5.61
C ASP A 69 -14.53 -1.41 -6.17
N LEU A 70 -13.45 -2.00 -5.65
CA LEU A 70 -12.86 -3.21 -6.22
C LEU A 70 -13.45 -4.52 -5.67
N THR A 71 -14.30 -4.45 -4.64
CA THR A 71 -14.97 -5.62 -4.06
C THR A 71 -16.48 -5.47 -3.99
N TYR A 72 -17.17 -6.61 -3.98
CA TYR A 72 -18.60 -6.68 -3.73
C TYR A 72 -18.92 -7.75 -2.68
N PRO A 73 -19.92 -7.52 -1.81
CA PRO A 73 -20.39 -8.54 -0.87
C PRO A 73 -21.13 -9.65 -1.63
N THR A 74 -20.83 -10.89 -1.31
CA THR A 74 -21.50 -12.05 -1.92
C THR A 74 -22.71 -12.48 -1.10
N SER A 75 -23.45 -13.49 -1.58
CA SER A 75 -24.52 -14.15 -0.82
C SER A 75 -24.05 -14.86 0.46
N TYR A 76 -22.74 -15.05 0.64
CA TYR A 76 -22.13 -15.66 1.83
C TYR A 76 -21.56 -14.61 2.81
N ALA A 77 -21.66 -13.32 2.47
CA ALA A 77 -21.20 -12.26 3.35
C ALA A 77 -21.98 -12.26 4.67
N ALA A 78 -21.28 -12.15 5.80
CA ALA A 78 -21.94 -11.86 7.06
C ALA A 78 -22.62 -10.48 6.97
N ASP A 79 -23.75 -10.31 7.68
CA ASP A 79 -24.50 -9.06 7.68
C ASP A 79 -23.62 -7.85 8.01
N THR A 80 -22.66 -8.01 8.93
CA THR A 80 -21.71 -6.95 9.31
C THR A 80 -20.77 -6.55 8.18
N ILE A 81 -20.24 -7.52 7.41
CA ILE A 81 -19.40 -7.23 6.23
C ILE A 81 -20.24 -6.61 5.10
N SER A 82 -21.45 -7.12 4.88
CA SER A 82 -22.39 -6.53 3.93
C SER A 82 -22.75 -5.09 4.30
N ASN A 83 -22.97 -4.81 5.59
CA ASN A 83 -23.27 -3.47 6.09
C ASN A 83 -22.08 -2.51 5.91
N ILE A 84 -20.85 -2.95 6.18
CA ILE A 84 -19.64 -2.16 5.92
C ILE A 84 -19.51 -1.86 4.42
N ALA A 85 -19.70 -2.87 3.56
CA ALA A 85 -19.55 -2.70 2.12
C ALA A 85 -20.60 -1.77 1.50
N ASN A 86 -21.83 -1.82 2.02
CA ASN A 86 -22.99 -1.09 1.52
C ASN A 86 -23.30 0.22 2.27
N PHE A 87 -22.38 0.67 3.14
CA PHE A 87 -22.53 1.89 3.95
C PHE A 87 -23.85 1.93 4.74
N ASN A 88 -24.26 0.78 5.25
CA ASN A 88 -25.36 0.72 6.20
C ASN A 88 -24.85 1.09 7.60
N MET A 89 -25.75 1.52 8.47
CA MET A 89 -25.40 1.88 9.86
C MET A 89 -24.74 0.69 10.56
N THR A 90 -23.54 0.90 11.11
CA THR A 90 -22.84 -0.03 11.99
C THR A 90 -22.45 0.67 13.29
N ASN A 91 -22.27 -0.10 14.35
CA ASN A 91 -21.79 0.36 15.65
C ASN A 91 -20.40 -0.21 15.94
N ASP A 92 -19.67 0.51 16.79
CA ASP A 92 -18.43 0.00 17.39
C ASP A 92 -18.73 -1.29 18.18
N GLY A 93 -17.93 -2.32 17.97
CA GLY A 93 -18.08 -3.67 18.54
C GLY A 93 -18.96 -4.63 17.74
N ASP A 94 -19.65 -4.20 16.67
CA ASP A 94 -20.53 -5.08 15.88
C ASP A 94 -19.77 -6.27 15.26
N CYS A 95 -18.51 -6.07 14.90
CA CYS A 95 -17.61 -7.13 14.50
C CYS A 95 -16.16 -6.79 14.85
N ARG A 96 -15.29 -7.79 14.82
CA ARG A 96 -13.86 -7.61 15.14
C ARG A 96 -13.10 -6.62 14.25
N TYR A 97 -13.70 -6.15 13.16
CA TYR A 97 -13.12 -5.14 12.27
C TYR A 97 -13.56 -3.71 12.62
N LEU A 98 -14.58 -3.56 13.46
CA LEU A 98 -15.17 -2.29 13.91
C LEU A 98 -14.92 -2.11 15.40
N GLU A 99 -13.67 -1.92 15.79
CA GLU A 99 -13.28 -1.75 17.20
C GLU A 99 -12.27 -0.60 17.29
N VAL A 100 -12.78 0.60 17.56
CA VAL A 100 -11.98 1.83 17.68
C VAL A 100 -10.97 1.71 18.80
N LYS A 101 -11.32 1.03 19.90
CA LYS A 101 -10.49 0.92 21.10
C LYS A 101 -9.09 0.38 20.81
N ASP A 102 -8.92 -0.55 19.88
CA ASP A 102 -7.62 -1.17 19.64
C ASP A 102 -6.64 -0.22 18.94
N TYR A 103 -7.15 0.74 18.15
CA TYR A 103 -6.30 1.81 17.62
C TYR A 103 -5.75 2.68 18.76
N TYR A 104 -6.60 3.02 19.74
CA TYR A 104 -6.16 3.78 20.91
C TYR A 104 -5.30 2.97 21.87
N THR A 105 -5.44 1.64 21.91
CA THR A 105 -4.48 0.76 22.60
C THR A 105 -3.08 0.92 22.01
N VAL A 106 -2.93 0.91 20.69
CA VAL A 106 -1.63 1.17 20.03
C VAL A 106 -1.09 2.54 20.41
N ILE A 107 -1.92 3.59 20.30
CA ILE A 107 -1.53 4.98 20.64
C ILE A 107 -1.09 5.08 22.10
N ASN A 108 -1.84 4.49 23.03
CA ASN A 108 -1.50 4.55 24.45
C ASN A 108 -0.21 3.76 24.74
N SER A 109 0.00 2.61 24.09
CA SER A 109 1.27 1.88 24.18
C SER A 109 2.45 2.73 23.67
N CYS A 110 2.28 3.46 22.57
CA CYS A 110 3.28 4.41 22.09
C CYS A 110 3.52 5.55 23.09
N ASN A 111 2.46 6.13 23.65
CA ASN A 111 2.58 7.25 24.59
C ASN A 111 3.30 6.83 25.88
N ASN A 112 2.95 5.67 26.46
CA ASN A 112 3.65 5.11 27.62
C ASN A 112 5.14 4.92 27.33
N TYR A 113 5.47 4.30 26.19
CA TYR A 113 6.87 4.11 25.80
C TYR A 113 7.63 5.45 25.70
N LEU A 114 7.02 6.46 25.06
CA LEU A 114 7.64 7.77 24.88
C LEU A 114 7.77 8.58 26.17
N ALA A 115 6.93 8.34 27.16
CA ALA A 115 7.01 8.97 28.47
C ALA A 115 8.15 8.39 29.33
N ASP A 116 8.39 7.07 29.22
CA ASP A 116 9.35 6.36 30.07
C ASP A 116 10.75 6.24 29.45
N VAL A 117 10.90 6.44 28.13
CA VAL A 117 12.19 6.28 27.44
C VAL A 117 13.18 7.41 27.76
N ASP A 118 14.40 7.04 28.18
CA ASP A 118 15.49 8.00 28.37
C ASP A 118 16.08 8.45 27.03
N SER A 119 15.53 9.53 26.49
CA SER A 119 15.95 10.15 25.22
C SER A 119 17.37 10.77 25.24
N LEU A 120 17.97 10.92 26.43
CA LEU A 120 19.31 11.49 26.61
C LEU A 120 20.39 10.40 26.78
N LYS A 121 19.99 9.13 26.86
CA LYS A 121 20.93 8.02 27.00
C LYS A 121 21.87 7.92 25.79
N THR A 122 23.16 8.09 26.06
CA THR A 122 24.22 7.95 25.05
C THR A 122 25.11 6.74 25.32
N ASN A 123 25.57 6.07 24.27
CA ASN A 123 26.64 5.09 24.37
C ASN A 123 27.98 5.77 24.70
N SER A 124 29.01 5.00 25.02
CA SER A 124 30.37 5.49 25.31
C SER A 124 30.99 6.35 24.19
N GLY A 125 30.43 6.30 22.98
CA GLY A 125 30.81 7.15 21.84
C GLY A 125 29.95 8.41 21.63
N GLY A 126 29.06 8.76 22.56
CA GLY A 126 28.23 9.97 22.51
C GLY A 126 26.98 9.89 21.62
N THR A 127 26.75 8.78 20.90
CA THR A 127 25.53 8.56 20.11
C THR A 127 24.34 8.25 21.00
N LYS A 128 23.21 8.91 20.77
CA LYS A 128 21.93 8.61 21.44
C LYS A 128 21.45 7.21 21.05
N VAL A 129 21.31 6.34 22.04
CA VAL A 129 21.07 4.90 21.80
C VAL A 129 19.64 4.63 21.36
N MET A 130 18.69 5.41 21.89
CA MET A 130 17.24 5.20 21.71
C MET A 130 16.63 6.04 20.58
N GLU A 131 17.44 6.82 19.86
CA GLU A 131 16.93 7.75 18.85
C GLU A 131 16.19 7.03 17.72
N LYS A 132 16.67 5.84 17.33
CA LYS A 132 16.04 5.04 16.28
C LYS A 132 14.71 4.45 16.72
N GLU A 133 14.64 3.96 17.95
CA GLU A 133 13.44 3.39 18.57
C GLU A 133 12.36 4.46 18.77
N ILE A 134 12.74 5.63 19.29
CA ILE A 134 11.84 6.78 19.44
C ILE A 134 11.26 7.16 18.07
N ALA A 135 12.09 7.24 17.04
CA ALA A 135 11.63 7.54 15.68
C ALA A 135 10.56 6.53 15.19
N GLN A 136 10.76 5.23 15.46
CA GLN A 136 9.80 4.19 15.08
C GLN A 136 8.49 4.29 15.87
N VAL A 137 8.55 4.48 17.19
CA VAL A 137 7.35 4.60 18.01
C VAL A 137 6.53 5.82 17.61
N MET A 138 7.18 6.93 17.28
CA MET A 138 6.50 8.12 16.75
C MET A 138 5.88 7.88 15.38
N ALA A 139 6.58 7.18 14.48
CA ALA A 139 6.07 6.82 13.16
C ALA A 139 4.84 5.90 13.26
N VAL A 140 4.87 4.89 14.12
CA VAL A 140 3.73 3.99 14.39
C VAL A 140 2.55 4.78 14.94
N ARG A 141 2.76 5.63 15.96
CA ARG A 141 1.69 6.46 16.55
C ARG A 141 1.03 7.35 15.49
N ALA A 142 1.83 8.03 14.67
CA ALA A 142 1.32 8.90 13.62
C ALA A 142 0.59 8.13 12.51
N TRP A 143 1.11 6.96 12.10
CA TRP A 143 0.42 6.08 11.15
C TRP A 143 -0.92 5.59 11.71
N THR A 144 -0.99 5.20 12.98
CA THR A 144 -2.25 4.79 13.63
C THR A 144 -3.27 5.92 13.65
N TYR A 145 -2.86 7.15 13.97
CA TYR A 145 -3.73 8.33 13.88
C TYR A 145 -4.22 8.60 12.45
N LEU A 146 -3.35 8.44 11.45
CA LEU A 146 -3.74 8.56 10.05
C LEU A 146 -4.79 7.50 9.67
N GLN A 147 -4.66 6.26 10.14
CA GLN A 147 -5.67 5.21 9.91
C GLN A 147 -7.01 5.55 10.59
N LEU A 148 -6.98 6.13 11.79
CA LEU A 148 -8.17 6.61 12.48
C LEU A 148 -8.88 7.72 11.69
N VAL A 149 -8.14 8.74 11.22
CA VAL A 149 -8.71 9.83 10.41
C VAL A 149 -9.28 9.31 9.10
N ASN A 150 -8.62 8.36 8.43
CA ASN A 150 -9.13 7.77 7.19
C ASN A 150 -10.45 7.00 7.40
N ASN A 151 -10.61 6.35 8.55
CA ASN A 151 -11.79 5.52 8.83
C ASN A 151 -12.95 6.30 9.47
N TYR A 152 -12.65 7.25 10.35
CA TYR A 152 -13.63 7.93 11.22
C TYR A 152 -13.72 9.45 10.99
N GLY A 153 -12.83 10.03 10.17
CA GLY A 153 -12.89 11.43 9.74
C GLY A 153 -12.31 12.41 10.77
N GLU A 154 -12.98 12.57 11.89
CA GLU A 154 -12.52 13.39 13.02
C GLU A 154 -12.44 12.53 14.27
N VAL A 155 -11.30 12.56 14.95
CA VAL A 155 -11.00 11.68 16.10
C VAL A 155 -10.36 12.43 17.26
N PRO A 156 -10.57 11.97 18.51
CA PRO A 156 -9.78 12.42 19.66
C PRO A 156 -8.28 12.31 19.44
N TYR A 157 -7.53 13.32 19.90
CA TYR A 157 -6.09 13.42 19.75
C TYR A 157 -5.41 13.76 21.06
N TYR A 158 -4.51 12.88 21.49
CA TYR A 158 -3.70 13.04 22.68
C TYR A 158 -2.35 12.34 22.52
N THR A 159 -1.31 12.94 23.10
CA THR A 159 0.07 12.44 23.06
C THR A 159 0.56 11.97 24.42
N GLU A 160 -0.20 12.28 25.48
CA GLU A 160 0.11 11.88 26.84
C GLU A 160 -0.44 10.47 27.14
N PRO A 161 0.21 9.69 28.02
CA PRO A 161 -0.29 8.37 28.39
C PRO A 161 -1.55 8.46 29.26
N ILE A 162 -2.53 7.61 28.95
CA ILE A 162 -3.72 7.42 29.77
C ILE A 162 -3.38 6.41 30.86
N THR A 163 -3.08 6.90 32.06
CA THR A 163 -2.66 6.09 33.22
C THR A 163 -3.78 5.82 34.23
N SER A 164 -4.93 6.49 34.12
CA SER A 164 -6.07 6.28 35.00
C SER A 164 -7.40 6.73 34.36
N LEU A 165 -8.52 6.28 34.93
CA LEU A 165 -9.87 6.76 34.56
C LEU A 165 -10.02 8.28 34.74
N GLY A 166 -9.27 8.91 35.67
CA GLY A 166 -9.34 10.35 35.91
C GLY A 166 -8.82 11.22 34.75
N PHE A 167 -7.94 10.70 33.89
CA PHE A 167 -7.54 11.42 32.67
C PHE A 167 -8.73 11.63 31.72
N ILE A 168 -9.62 10.64 31.62
CA ILE A 168 -10.79 10.68 30.73
C ILE A 168 -11.79 11.74 31.22
N ASP A 169 -11.95 11.88 32.54
CA ASP A 169 -12.85 12.85 33.15
C ASP A 169 -12.36 14.31 33.01
N GLU A 170 -11.04 14.53 32.94
CA GLU A 170 -10.43 15.86 32.78
C GLU A 170 -10.17 16.25 31.31
N PHE A 171 -10.02 15.26 30.42
CA PHE A 171 -9.73 15.49 29.02
C PHE A 171 -10.99 15.86 28.24
N ASP A 172 -11.12 17.14 27.91
CA ASP A 172 -12.26 17.64 27.13
C ASP A 172 -12.13 17.26 25.65
N PHE A 173 -12.81 16.18 25.26
CA PHE A 173 -12.91 15.69 23.88
C PHE A 173 -13.58 16.68 22.91
N ASN A 174 -14.26 17.72 23.42
CA ASN A 174 -14.91 18.72 22.59
C ASN A 174 -13.99 19.88 22.19
N LYS A 175 -12.83 20.04 22.84
CA LYS A 175 -11.88 21.09 22.47
C LYS A 175 -11.28 20.82 21.11
N VAL A 176 -11.27 21.84 20.25
CA VAL A 176 -10.70 21.77 18.89
C VAL A 176 -9.25 21.28 18.90
N GLN A 177 -8.45 21.71 19.88
CA GLN A 177 -7.05 21.28 20.02
C GLN A 177 -6.88 19.77 20.33
N ASN A 178 -7.92 19.14 20.87
CA ASN A 178 -7.97 17.72 21.25
C ASN A 178 -8.59 16.86 20.16
N LYS A 179 -8.80 17.42 18.97
CA LYS A 179 -9.33 16.73 17.80
C LYS A 179 -8.28 16.68 16.70
N LEU A 180 -8.31 15.62 15.93
CA LEU A 180 -7.51 15.43 14.73
C LEU A 180 -8.44 15.04 13.59
N ASN A 181 -8.30 15.73 12.47
CA ASN A 181 -9.02 15.50 11.23
C ASN A 181 -8.08 15.78 10.05
N ARG A 182 -8.55 15.56 8.82
CA ARG A 182 -7.72 15.72 7.62
C ARG A 182 -7.06 17.10 7.49
N GLU A 183 -7.75 18.16 7.88
CA GLU A 183 -7.26 19.54 7.75
C GLU A 183 -6.15 19.86 8.76
N THR A 184 -6.19 19.23 9.93
CA THR A 184 -5.23 19.44 11.04
C THR A 184 -4.12 18.39 11.10
N LEU A 185 -4.14 17.39 10.21
CA LEU A 185 -3.16 16.30 10.16
C LEU A 185 -1.72 16.81 10.09
N ILE A 186 -1.43 17.71 9.15
CA ILE A 186 -0.08 18.23 8.90
C ILE A 186 0.41 19.00 10.13
N GLU A 187 -0.40 19.93 10.62
CA GLU A 187 -0.07 20.78 11.78
C GLU A 187 0.25 19.95 13.03
N LYS A 188 -0.54 18.91 13.31
CA LYS A 188 -0.44 18.15 14.57
C LYS A 188 0.60 17.04 14.54
N LEU A 189 0.78 16.35 13.41
CA LEU A 189 1.62 15.14 13.35
C LEU A 189 3.04 15.40 12.83
N THR A 190 3.26 16.42 11.99
CA THR A 190 4.57 16.64 11.36
C THR A 190 5.65 17.28 12.23
N PRO A 191 5.37 18.25 13.16
CA PRO A 191 6.44 18.97 13.86
C PRO A 191 7.39 18.07 14.65
N ASP A 192 6.82 17.02 15.23
CA ASP A 192 7.54 16.04 16.03
C ASP A 192 8.28 15.02 15.16
N LEU A 193 7.65 14.53 14.09
CA LEU A 193 8.24 13.56 13.16
C LEU A 193 9.41 14.12 12.35
N LEU A 194 9.36 15.41 11.98
CA LEU A 194 10.40 16.05 11.16
C LEU A 194 11.78 15.98 11.80
N ARG A 195 11.85 15.97 13.14
CA ARG A 195 13.11 15.82 13.90
C ARG A 195 13.80 14.48 13.66
N TYR A 196 13.03 13.46 13.30
CA TYR A 196 13.48 12.08 13.12
C TYR A 196 13.47 11.65 11.65
N ARG A 197 13.24 12.58 10.72
CA ARG A 197 13.12 12.30 9.28
C ARG A 197 14.32 11.55 8.69
N GLU A 198 15.52 11.93 9.11
CA GLU A 198 16.79 11.36 8.61
C GLU A 198 17.30 10.16 9.44
N VAL A 199 16.54 9.74 10.46
CA VAL A 199 16.95 8.64 11.32
C VAL A 199 16.76 7.30 10.60
N SER A 200 17.85 6.53 10.49
CA SER A 200 17.83 5.19 9.92
C SER A 200 16.98 4.22 10.74
N LEU A 201 16.39 3.22 10.10
CA LEU A 201 15.64 2.16 10.79
C LEU A 201 16.53 1.39 11.80
N PRO A 202 15.97 0.96 12.95
CA PRO A 202 16.59 -0.05 13.78
C PRO A 202 16.75 -1.37 13.03
N ASN A 203 17.78 -2.14 13.35
CA ASN A 203 17.99 -3.47 12.79
C ASN A 203 18.35 -4.46 13.91
N TYR A 204 17.43 -5.39 14.16
CA TYR A 204 17.55 -6.42 15.19
C TYR A 204 17.75 -7.83 14.58
N GLY A 205 18.16 -7.91 13.31
CA GLY A 205 18.26 -9.17 12.59
C GLY A 205 16.88 -9.66 12.12
N ASN A 206 16.69 -10.98 12.14
CA ASN A 206 15.43 -11.61 11.73
C ASN A 206 14.71 -12.16 12.95
N TYR A 207 13.38 -12.12 12.94
CA TYR A 207 12.55 -12.82 13.91
C TYR A 207 11.80 -13.95 13.21
N ASN A 208 11.66 -15.08 13.90
CA ASN A 208 10.96 -16.25 13.42
C ASN A 208 9.50 -16.19 13.85
N ASN A 209 8.58 -16.37 12.90
CA ASN A 209 7.13 -16.33 13.17
C ASN A 209 6.49 -17.72 13.31
N GLY A 210 7.30 -18.77 13.40
CA GLY A 210 6.92 -20.18 13.43
C GLY A 210 6.91 -20.90 12.08
N ALA A 211 6.91 -20.15 10.97
CA ALA A 211 6.95 -20.69 9.61
C ALA A 211 8.17 -20.22 8.81
N GLN A 212 8.59 -18.97 9.01
CA GLN A 212 9.69 -18.35 8.29
C GLN A 212 10.34 -17.22 9.10
N ASP A 213 11.58 -16.89 8.72
CA ASP A 213 12.29 -15.74 9.26
C ASP A 213 11.90 -14.48 8.49
N ILE A 214 11.56 -13.41 9.22
CA ILE A 214 11.25 -12.10 8.67
C ILE A 214 12.21 -11.07 9.26
N ALA A 215 12.79 -10.23 8.40
CA ALA A 215 13.68 -9.17 8.84
C ALA A 215 12.93 -8.16 9.72
N SER A 216 13.52 -7.81 10.87
CA SER A 216 12.96 -6.80 11.79
C SER A 216 12.75 -5.45 11.12
N THR A 217 13.60 -5.06 10.17
CA THR A 217 13.47 -3.82 9.39
C THR A 217 12.23 -3.78 8.50
N LEU A 218 11.66 -4.93 8.11
CA LEU A 218 10.39 -5.00 7.37
C LEU A 218 9.17 -4.72 8.26
N THR A 219 9.31 -4.73 9.58
CA THR A 219 8.20 -4.41 10.51
C THR A 219 8.27 -2.98 11.04
N MET A 220 9.16 -2.18 10.47
CA MET A 220 9.42 -0.80 10.84
C MET A 220 8.72 0.15 9.87
N PHE A 221 8.42 1.37 10.33
CA PHE A 221 7.70 2.38 9.56
C PHE A 221 8.67 3.51 9.20
N PRO A 222 9.15 3.60 7.94
CA PRO A 222 10.03 4.69 7.54
C PRO A 222 9.38 6.06 7.75
N VAL A 223 10.03 6.90 8.55
CA VAL A 223 9.50 8.24 8.91
C VAL A 223 9.19 9.07 7.67
N LYS A 224 10.06 9.01 6.64
CA LYS A 224 9.85 9.67 5.35
C LYS A 224 8.54 9.24 4.67
N LEU A 225 8.20 7.95 4.68
CA LEU A 225 6.96 7.47 4.07
C LEU A 225 5.72 7.89 4.86
N VAL A 226 5.77 7.80 6.19
CA VAL A 226 4.68 8.26 7.06
C VAL A 226 4.46 9.77 6.91
N LEU A 227 5.53 10.57 6.85
CA LEU A 227 5.44 12.01 6.55
C LEU A 227 4.85 12.26 5.16
N GLY A 228 5.30 11.52 4.14
CA GLY A 228 4.75 11.60 2.78
C GLY A 228 3.23 11.38 2.76
N ASP A 229 2.75 10.34 3.45
CA ASP A 229 1.33 10.02 3.56
C ASP A 229 0.54 11.10 4.33
N ILE A 230 1.11 11.66 5.42
CA ILE A 230 0.48 12.75 6.19
C ILE A 230 0.35 14.00 5.32
N TYR A 231 1.42 14.40 4.64
CA TYR A 231 1.40 15.55 3.73
C TYR A 231 0.43 15.31 2.57
N LEU A 232 0.48 14.14 1.92
CA LEU A 232 -0.40 13.84 0.79
C LEU A 232 -1.88 13.81 1.22
N THR A 233 -2.19 13.27 2.40
CA THR A 233 -3.56 13.16 2.90
C THR A 233 -4.11 14.49 3.41
N GLY A 234 -3.29 15.28 4.09
CA GLY A 234 -3.69 16.57 4.67
C GLY A 234 -3.43 17.78 3.79
N ALA A 235 -2.95 17.59 2.55
CA ALA A 235 -2.57 18.67 1.65
C ALA A 235 -3.75 19.61 1.35
N GLN A 236 -3.51 20.90 1.50
CA GLN A 236 -4.46 21.97 1.13
C GLN A 236 -3.87 22.91 0.09
N THR A 237 -2.54 22.96 -0.01
CA THR A 237 -1.80 23.85 -0.90
C THR A 237 -0.85 23.07 -1.80
N GLN A 238 -0.41 23.70 -2.88
CA GLN A 238 0.63 23.14 -3.75
C GLN A 238 1.91 22.81 -2.97
N SER A 239 2.28 23.64 -1.99
CA SER A 239 3.48 23.42 -1.15
C SER A 239 3.39 22.14 -0.32
N ASP A 240 2.20 21.74 0.13
CA ASP A 240 2.02 20.50 0.89
C ASP A 240 2.28 19.28 0.00
N TYR A 241 1.84 19.33 -1.25
CA TYR A 241 2.13 18.29 -2.24
C TYR A 241 3.62 18.22 -2.60
N GLU A 242 4.30 19.37 -2.68
CA GLU A 242 5.76 19.41 -2.86
C GLU A 242 6.49 18.76 -1.67
N MET A 243 6.02 18.98 -0.44
CA MET A 243 6.56 18.33 0.76
C MET A 243 6.29 16.81 0.75
N ALA A 244 5.12 16.36 0.31
CA ALA A 244 4.84 14.94 0.12
C ALA A 244 5.80 14.33 -0.92
N ALA A 245 5.94 14.98 -2.08
CA ALA A 245 6.81 14.56 -3.16
C ALA A 245 8.27 14.43 -2.70
N GLN A 246 8.77 15.42 -1.96
CA GLN A 246 10.13 15.41 -1.43
C GLN A 246 10.37 14.24 -0.47
N ASN A 247 9.41 13.93 0.41
CA ASN A 247 9.52 12.82 1.35
C ASN A 247 9.52 11.45 0.66
N TYR A 248 8.65 11.23 -0.33
CA TYR A 248 8.68 9.99 -1.11
C TYR A 248 9.96 9.86 -1.93
N TYR A 249 10.38 10.93 -2.62
CA TYR A 249 11.61 10.93 -3.40
C TYR A 249 12.85 10.63 -2.54
N ASP A 250 13.01 11.29 -1.39
CA ASP A 250 14.17 11.05 -0.52
C ASP A 250 14.19 9.62 0.01
N TYR A 251 13.04 9.05 0.36
CA TYR A 251 12.98 7.64 0.73
C TYR A 251 13.42 6.74 -0.44
N LEU A 252 12.86 6.96 -1.63
CA LEU A 252 13.15 6.15 -2.82
C LEU A 252 14.64 6.23 -3.18
N LYS A 253 15.21 7.43 -3.14
CA LYS A 253 16.61 7.72 -3.40
C LYS A 253 17.54 7.04 -2.40
N ASP A 254 17.36 7.30 -1.11
CA ASP A 254 18.29 6.85 -0.07
C ASP A 254 18.35 5.34 0.07
N ASN A 255 17.28 4.65 -0.35
CA ASN A 255 17.18 3.20 -0.31
C ASN A 255 17.41 2.54 -1.68
N GLY A 256 17.69 3.32 -2.74
CA GLY A 256 17.82 2.80 -4.11
C GLY A 256 16.59 2.01 -4.54
N ALA A 257 15.39 2.47 -4.18
CA ALA A 257 14.14 1.74 -4.33
C ALA A 257 13.50 1.94 -5.72
N TYR A 258 14.22 1.60 -6.79
CA TYR A 258 13.62 1.50 -8.14
C TYR A 258 12.63 0.33 -8.20
N LEU A 259 11.72 0.42 -9.16
CA LEU A 259 10.69 -0.58 -9.40
C LEU A 259 11.31 -1.84 -10.04
N PRO A 260 11.25 -3.03 -9.41
CA PRO A 260 11.79 -4.25 -10.00
C PRO A 260 11.01 -4.69 -11.25
N THR A 261 11.72 -5.15 -12.27
CA THR A 261 11.18 -5.56 -13.57
C THR A 261 10.58 -6.97 -13.60
N GLN A 262 10.85 -7.76 -12.56
CA GLN A 262 10.47 -9.17 -12.46
C GLN A 262 9.08 -9.43 -11.89
N TYR A 263 8.37 -8.40 -11.40
CA TYR A 263 7.02 -8.55 -10.84
C TYR A 263 5.99 -8.18 -11.90
N THR A 264 5.92 -9.00 -12.94
CA THR A 264 5.07 -8.77 -14.11
C THR A 264 4.05 -9.90 -14.25
N THR A 265 3.09 -9.69 -15.12
CA THR A 265 2.13 -10.71 -15.59
C THR A 265 2.12 -10.68 -17.10
N THR A 266 1.95 -11.84 -17.73
CA THR A 266 1.85 -11.92 -19.20
C THR A 266 0.47 -12.36 -19.63
N ALA A 267 0.10 -11.95 -20.83
CA ALA A 267 -1.07 -12.44 -21.54
C ALA A 267 -0.59 -13.00 -22.88
N ASP A 268 -1.05 -14.19 -23.22
CA ASP A 268 -0.68 -14.90 -24.45
C ASP A 268 -1.93 -15.54 -25.06
N LYS A 269 -2.03 -15.59 -26.38
CA LYS A 269 -3.16 -16.26 -27.05
C LYS A 269 -2.92 -17.76 -27.13
N SER A 270 -3.82 -18.54 -26.56
CA SER A 270 -3.74 -20.00 -26.56
C SER A 270 -3.78 -20.56 -27.98
N SER A 271 -2.76 -21.33 -28.36
CA SER A 271 -2.71 -22.00 -29.68
C SER A 271 -3.81 -23.06 -29.87
N PHE A 272 -4.43 -23.54 -28.78
CA PHE A 272 -5.46 -24.59 -28.82
C PHE A 272 -6.89 -24.05 -28.79
N SER A 273 -7.22 -23.20 -27.80
CA SER A 273 -8.58 -22.64 -27.65
C SER A 273 -8.78 -21.32 -28.38
N GLY A 274 -7.71 -20.58 -28.68
CA GLY A 274 -7.76 -19.21 -29.17
C GLY A 274 -8.15 -18.17 -28.10
N GLU A 275 -8.33 -18.59 -26.85
CA GLU A 275 -8.59 -17.71 -25.69
C GLU A 275 -7.30 -17.04 -25.21
N ILE A 276 -7.43 -16.00 -24.38
CA ILE A 276 -6.28 -15.36 -23.74
C ILE A 276 -5.95 -16.13 -22.46
N ASP A 277 -4.73 -16.65 -22.40
CA ASP A 277 -4.13 -17.25 -21.22
C ASP A 277 -3.34 -16.18 -20.47
N TYR A 278 -3.65 -15.99 -19.18
CA TYR A 278 -2.90 -15.09 -18.32
C TYR A 278 -1.91 -15.89 -17.46
N SER A 279 -0.65 -15.48 -17.47
CA SER A 279 0.39 -16.10 -16.66
C SER A 279 0.91 -15.12 -15.61
N ASN A 280 1.14 -15.63 -14.39
CA ASN A 280 1.71 -14.83 -13.33
C ASN A 280 3.24 -15.00 -13.31
N SER A 281 3.94 -13.98 -13.80
CA SER A 281 5.40 -13.93 -13.87
C SER A 281 5.97 -13.19 -12.65
N GLY A 282 5.60 -13.64 -11.45
CA GLY A 282 6.16 -13.17 -10.18
C GLY A 282 5.27 -12.19 -9.41
N TRP A 283 4.34 -11.47 -10.06
CA TRP A 283 3.46 -10.49 -9.40
C TRP A 283 2.63 -11.08 -8.25
N SER A 284 2.23 -12.35 -8.30
CA SER A 284 1.53 -13.02 -7.18
C SER A 284 2.40 -13.26 -5.96
N SER A 285 3.72 -13.29 -6.15
CA SER A 285 4.73 -13.51 -5.12
C SER A 285 5.33 -12.19 -4.66
N ILE A 286 4.72 -11.04 -4.99
CA ILE A 286 5.24 -9.71 -4.66
C ILE A 286 5.40 -9.47 -3.15
N PHE A 287 4.67 -10.25 -2.33
CA PHE A 287 4.76 -10.22 -0.87
C PHE A 287 5.70 -11.28 -0.28
N SER A 288 6.26 -12.19 -1.07
CA SER A 288 7.07 -13.30 -0.53
C SER A 288 8.44 -12.89 0.00
N SER A 289 8.84 -11.62 -0.19
CA SER A 289 10.11 -11.12 0.33
C SER A 289 10.05 -11.02 1.86
N THR A 290 10.84 -11.85 2.52
CA THR A 290 10.95 -11.88 4.00
C THR A 290 12.23 -11.24 4.50
N THR A 291 13.15 -10.91 3.60
CA THR A 291 14.42 -10.25 3.90
C THR A 291 14.32 -8.76 3.59
N SER A 292 15.05 -7.96 4.36
CA SER A 292 15.00 -6.51 4.27
C SER A 292 15.32 -5.96 2.87
N PRO A 293 14.63 -4.89 2.43
CA PRO A 293 15.13 -4.01 1.39
C PRO A 293 16.32 -3.16 1.85
N ALA A 294 16.68 -3.18 3.15
CA ALA A 294 17.80 -2.43 3.71
C ALA A 294 19.13 -2.95 3.14
N GLY A 295 19.49 -2.41 1.98
CA GLY A 295 20.77 -2.60 1.33
C GLY A 295 20.75 -3.68 0.25
N LYS A 296 20.54 -3.24 -1.00
CA LYS A 296 21.04 -3.89 -2.22
C LYS A 296 20.33 -5.15 -2.74
N SER A 297 19.17 -5.54 -2.21
CA SER A 297 18.37 -6.54 -2.94
C SER A 297 17.61 -5.85 -4.06
N TYR A 298 18.09 -6.05 -5.29
CA TYR A 298 17.50 -5.53 -6.55
C TYR A 298 16.03 -5.93 -6.73
N ASN A 299 15.56 -6.88 -5.93
CA ASN A 299 14.46 -7.77 -6.29
C ASN A 299 13.26 -7.71 -5.32
N GLY A 300 13.33 -7.07 -4.15
CA GLY A 300 12.21 -7.03 -3.19
C GLY A 300 11.25 -5.85 -3.39
N GLU A 301 9.94 -6.06 -3.16
CA GLU A 301 8.89 -5.02 -3.25
C GLU A 301 8.40 -4.49 -1.90
N ALA A 302 8.21 -5.38 -0.92
CA ALA A 302 7.71 -5.01 0.40
C ALA A 302 8.69 -4.10 1.15
N ILE A 303 8.18 -3.05 1.80
CA ILE A 303 8.95 -2.10 2.62
C ILE A 303 8.56 -2.24 4.09
N THR A 304 7.26 -2.23 4.37
CA THR A 304 6.70 -2.39 5.71
C THR A 304 5.55 -3.39 5.66
N VAL A 305 5.65 -4.43 6.46
CA VAL A 305 4.66 -5.49 6.62
C VAL A 305 4.25 -5.62 8.07
N ILE A 306 2.99 -6.03 8.29
CA ILE A 306 2.56 -6.49 9.61
C ILE A 306 2.50 -8.02 9.54
N PRO A 307 3.45 -8.72 10.16
CA PRO A 307 3.58 -10.17 10.00
C PRO A 307 2.43 -10.91 10.66
N SER A 308 2.02 -12.02 10.06
CA SER A 308 1.24 -13.06 10.73
C SER A 308 2.18 -14.08 11.36
N SER A 309 1.76 -14.69 12.47
CA SER A 309 2.41 -15.86 13.04
C SER A 309 1.81 -17.15 12.47
N ALA A 310 2.55 -18.25 12.54
CA ALA A 310 2.10 -19.58 12.09
C ALA A 310 1.30 -20.34 13.15
N GLY A 311 1.43 -19.93 14.41
CA GLY A 311 0.67 -20.44 15.53
C GLY A 311 0.69 -19.47 16.69
N LYS A 312 -0.23 -19.65 17.65
CA LYS A 312 -0.39 -18.77 18.81
C LYS A 312 0.85 -18.68 19.71
N LEU A 313 1.71 -19.70 19.69
CA LEU A 313 3.00 -19.71 20.40
C LEU A 313 3.94 -18.60 19.89
N TYR A 314 3.86 -18.28 18.59
CA TYR A 314 4.73 -17.30 17.93
C TYR A 314 4.05 -15.92 17.77
N GLY A 315 2.83 -15.73 18.26
CA GLY A 315 2.06 -14.49 18.14
C GLY A 315 0.70 -14.64 17.46
N THR A 316 0.15 -13.52 16.96
CA THR A 316 -1.21 -13.48 16.40
C THR A 316 -1.23 -14.05 14.97
N VAL A 317 -2.15 -14.98 14.72
CA VAL A 317 -2.38 -15.54 13.38
C VAL A 317 -3.45 -14.72 12.65
N LEU A 318 -3.09 -14.08 11.53
CA LEU A 318 -3.93 -13.15 10.77
C LEU A 318 -4.66 -13.88 9.63
N THR A 319 -5.67 -14.69 9.97
CA THR A 319 -6.42 -15.50 8.98
C THR A 319 -7.66 -14.83 8.39
N GLY A 320 -8.06 -13.71 8.94
CA GLY A 320 -9.23 -12.93 8.57
C GLY A 320 -9.33 -12.50 7.15
N VAL A 321 -8.28 -11.90 6.62
CA VAL A 321 -8.30 -11.44 5.22
C VAL A 321 -8.52 -12.62 4.29
N ALA A 322 -7.77 -13.71 4.48
CA ALA A 322 -7.92 -14.93 3.71
C ALA A 322 -9.36 -15.47 3.81
N ASN A 323 -9.90 -15.56 5.03
CA ASN A 323 -11.26 -16.01 5.28
C ASN A 323 -12.31 -15.13 4.57
N VAL A 324 -12.21 -13.80 4.66
CA VAL A 324 -13.16 -12.87 4.02
C VAL A 324 -13.14 -12.99 2.49
N PHE A 325 -11.98 -13.22 1.88
CA PHE A 325 -11.87 -13.46 0.44
C PHE A 325 -12.18 -14.89 0.00
N GLY A 326 -12.58 -15.77 0.93
CA GLY A 326 -13.07 -17.11 0.62
C GLY A 326 -12.06 -18.22 0.74
N TYR A 327 -11.02 -18.06 1.55
CA TYR A 327 -10.05 -19.11 1.80
C TYR A 327 -10.21 -19.63 3.21
N ARG A 328 -10.63 -20.88 3.34
CA ARG A 328 -10.67 -21.57 4.62
C ARG A 328 -9.23 -21.82 5.10
N THR A 329 -8.92 -21.33 6.29
CA THR A 329 -7.58 -21.48 6.89
C THR A 329 -7.53 -22.58 7.95
N ASN A 330 -6.47 -23.40 7.96
CA ASN A 330 -6.20 -24.36 9.05
C ASN A 330 -4.75 -24.26 9.51
N SER A 331 -4.54 -24.25 10.83
CA SER A 331 -3.20 -24.27 11.44
C SER A 331 -2.78 -25.69 11.79
N SER A 332 -1.51 -26.02 11.57
CA SER A 332 -0.86 -27.27 11.97
C SER A 332 0.45 -26.99 12.68
N MET A 333 0.91 -27.95 13.48
CA MET A 333 2.20 -27.90 14.19
C MET A 333 2.89 -29.25 14.04
N SER A 334 4.21 -29.23 13.81
CA SER A 334 5.05 -30.43 13.73
C SER A 334 6.26 -30.25 14.62
N THR A 335 6.58 -31.27 15.41
CA THR A 335 7.80 -31.32 16.21
C THR A 335 8.67 -32.46 15.71
N ASP A 336 9.86 -32.12 15.23
CA ASP A 336 10.88 -33.08 14.85
C ASP A 336 11.85 -33.26 16.02
N SER A 337 11.98 -34.50 16.49
CA SER A 337 12.91 -34.89 17.56
C SER A 337 13.60 -36.21 17.20
N GLU A 338 14.93 -36.26 17.31
CA GLU A 338 15.68 -37.53 17.26
C GLU A 338 15.58 -38.28 18.60
N GLU A 339 15.41 -39.60 18.53
CA GLU A 339 15.36 -40.46 19.72
C GLU A 339 16.67 -40.34 20.53
N GLY A 340 16.57 -39.90 21.78
CA GLY A 340 17.72 -39.65 22.66
C GLY A 340 18.31 -38.22 22.59
N LYS A 341 17.74 -37.32 21.77
CA LYS A 341 18.08 -35.89 21.72
C LYS A 341 16.85 -35.00 21.83
N GLU A 342 16.00 -35.29 22.82
CA GLU A 342 14.75 -34.58 23.06
C GLU A 342 14.96 -33.08 23.34
N GLU A 343 16.14 -32.69 23.85
CA GLU A 343 16.54 -31.29 24.06
C GLU A 343 16.83 -30.52 22.75
N GLU A 344 17.03 -31.21 21.62
CA GLU A 344 17.24 -30.60 20.29
C GLU A 344 15.96 -30.59 19.44
N ALA A 345 14.80 -30.92 20.03
CA ALA A 345 13.54 -30.96 19.31
C ALA A 345 13.18 -29.60 18.70
N THR A 346 12.85 -29.58 17.41
CA THR A 346 12.43 -28.37 16.70
C THR A 346 10.94 -28.42 16.41
N THR A 347 10.20 -27.43 16.88
CA THR A 347 8.78 -27.26 16.57
C THR A 347 8.60 -26.22 15.48
N SER A 348 7.86 -26.56 14.44
CA SER A 348 7.42 -25.67 13.37
C SER A 348 5.90 -25.62 13.32
N ALA A 349 5.34 -24.51 12.85
CA ALA A 349 3.91 -24.37 12.61
C ALA A 349 3.65 -23.89 11.19
N ALA A 350 2.48 -24.21 10.65
CA ALA A 350 2.08 -23.76 9.33
C ALA A 350 0.57 -23.45 9.30
N VAL A 351 0.20 -22.50 8.45
CA VAL A 351 -1.19 -22.19 8.10
C VAL A 351 -1.40 -22.56 6.64
N THR A 352 -2.41 -23.38 6.40
CA THR A 352 -2.90 -23.69 5.05
C THR A 352 -4.09 -22.81 4.72
N ALA A 353 -4.23 -22.41 3.46
CA ALA A 353 -5.36 -21.63 2.96
C ALA A 353 -5.90 -22.29 1.68
N SER A 354 -7.14 -22.75 1.70
CA SER A 354 -7.77 -23.43 0.57
C SER A 354 -9.06 -22.71 0.17
N PRO A 355 -9.31 -22.48 -1.14
CA PRO A 355 -10.52 -21.79 -1.58
C PRO A 355 -11.78 -22.60 -1.20
N ASP A 356 -12.76 -21.89 -0.64
CA ASP A 356 -14.06 -22.42 -0.23
C ASP A 356 -15.12 -21.34 -0.51
N VAL A 357 -16.06 -21.66 -1.41
CA VAL A 357 -17.11 -20.71 -1.86
C VAL A 357 -17.95 -20.23 -0.68
N THR A 358 -18.14 -21.06 0.35
CA THR A 358 -18.96 -20.72 1.52
C THR A 358 -18.30 -19.69 2.43
N TYR A 359 -16.98 -19.52 2.34
CA TYR A 359 -16.22 -18.50 3.09
C TYR A 359 -16.12 -17.18 2.31
N ARG A 360 -16.46 -17.15 1.01
CA ARG A 360 -16.21 -16.01 0.11
C ARG A 360 -17.16 -14.85 0.41
N GLN A 361 -16.91 -14.09 1.46
CA GLN A 361 -17.73 -12.94 1.85
C GLN A 361 -17.58 -11.76 0.89
N LEU A 362 -16.35 -11.50 0.42
CA LEU A 362 -16.06 -10.47 -0.59
C LEU A 362 -15.51 -11.12 -1.86
N GLY A 363 -16.08 -10.73 -3.00
CA GLY A 363 -15.62 -11.09 -4.33
C GLY A 363 -15.02 -9.90 -5.08
N ALA A 364 -14.28 -10.18 -6.15
CA ALA A 364 -13.80 -9.14 -7.07
C ALA A 364 -14.97 -8.49 -7.82
N SER A 365 -15.07 -7.17 -7.74
CA SER A 365 -16.11 -6.39 -8.42
C SER A 365 -16.06 -6.53 -9.94
N GLN A 366 -17.19 -6.26 -10.61
CA GLN A 366 -17.22 -6.17 -12.06
C GLN A 366 -16.39 -4.97 -12.55
N GLN A 367 -16.35 -3.89 -11.78
CA GLN A 367 -15.54 -2.70 -12.07
C GLN A 367 -14.04 -3.00 -12.21
N TYR A 368 -13.48 -3.87 -11.38
CA TYR A 368 -12.08 -4.29 -11.53
C TYR A 368 -11.87 -5.04 -12.85
N LEU A 369 -12.75 -5.99 -13.17
CA LEU A 369 -12.67 -6.75 -14.42
C LEU A 369 -12.78 -5.85 -15.65
N SER A 370 -13.72 -4.89 -15.62
CA SER A 370 -13.92 -3.92 -16.69
C SER A 370 -12.78 -2.90 -16.78
N LEU A 371 -12.11 -2.58 -15.67
CA LEU A 371 -10.88 -1.78 -15.69
C LEU A 371 -9.73 -2.55 -16.35
N CYS A 372 -9.55 -3.83 -16.03
CA CYS A 372 -8.57 -4.68 -16.70
C CYS A 372 -8.88 -4.77 -18.19
N ALA A 373 -10.13 -5.02 -18.58
CA ALA A 373 -10.53 -5.13 -19.99
C ALA A 373 -10.36 -3.83 -20.80
N ASP A 374 -10.44 -2.67 -20.15
CA ASP A 374 -10.24 -1.35 -20.78
C ASP A 374 -8.76 -1.00 -21.03
N GLN A 375 -7.81 -1.76 -20.47
CA GLN A 375 -6.39 -1.61 -20.78
C GLN A 375 -6.03 -2.26 -22.11
N LYS A 376 -4.80 -2.02 -22.58
CA LYS A 376 -4.27 -2.63 -23.81
C LYS A 376 -2.97 -3.34 -23.50
N TYR A 377 -2.98 -4.66 -23.59
CA TYR A 377 -1.76 -5.46 -23.55
C TYR A 377 -0.97 -5.28 -24.85
N LEU A 378 0.29 -4.87 -24.74
CA LEU A 378 1.17 -4.65 -25.88
C LEU A 378 2.23 -5.75 -25.97
N GLU A 379 2.35 -6.33 -27.15
CA GLU A 379 3.34 -7.35 -27.48
C GLU A 379 4.17 -6.96 -28.70
N ARG A 380 5.35 -7.57 -28.83
CA ARG A 380 6.18 -7.48 -30.04
C ARG A 380 6.82 -8.84 -30.31
N GLU A 381 6.88 -9.23 -31.58
CA GLU A 381 7.49 -10.49 -31.99
C GLU A 381 9.02 -10.41 -32.00
N LYS A 382 9.58 -9.23 -32.31
CA LYS A 382 11.01 -8.94 -32.34
C LYS A 382 11.28 -7.51 -31.87
N GLU A 383 12.51 -7.26 -31.44
CA GLU A 383 12.93 -5.96 -30.92
C GLU A 383 12.76 -4.81 -31.93
N ASP A 384 13.03 -5.08 -33.21
CA ASP A 384 12.95 -4.10 -34.31
C ASP A 384 11.53 -3.91 -34.89
N GLU A 385 10.55 -4.69 -34.42
CA GLU A 385 9.17 -4.63 -34.93
C GLU A 385 8.30 -3.69 -34.07
N PRO A 386 7.32 -3.00 -34.67
CA PRO A 386 6.42 -2.14 -33.91
C PRO A 386 5.56 -2.97 -32.96
N VAL A 387 5.29 -2.41 -31.77
CA VAL A 387 4.36 -3.00 -30.81
C VAL A 387 2.96 -3.13 -31.41
N LYS A 388 2.26 -4.21 -31.06
CA LYS A 388 0.87 -4.48 -31.46
C LYS A 388 0.02 -4.71 -30.21
N VAL A 389 -1.27 -4.45 -30.32
CA VAL A 389 -2.23 -4.77 -29.25
C VAL A 389 -2.63 -6.23 -29.38
N LEU A 390 -2.57 -6.97 -28.28
CA LEU A 390 -3.18 -8.29 -28.18
C LEU A 390 -4.68 -8.12 -27.90
N ASP A 391 -5.50 -8.26 -28.94
CA ASP A 391 -6.94 -8.03 -28.85
C ASP A 391 -7.60 -8.95 -27.81
N GLY A 392 -8.36 -8.34 -26.90
CA GLY A 392 -9.11 -9.03 -25.84
C GLY A 392 -8.32 -9.35 -24.57
N ALA A 393 -7.02 -9.06 -24.51
CA ALA A 393 -6.21 -9.36 -23.32
C ALA A 393 -6.39 -8.36 -22.16
N GLY A 394 -6.52 -7.07 -22.43
CA GLY A 394 -6.61 -6.08 -21.35
C GLY A 394 -5.36 -6.02 -20.46
N ASP A 395 -5.54 -5.86 -19.15
CA ASP A 395 -4.45 -5.93 -18.16
C ASP A 395 -4.27 -7.37 -17.64
N ALA A 396 -3.06 -7.90 -17.72
CA ALA A 396 -2.74 -9.26 -17.34
C ALA A 396 -2.70 -9.49 -15.81
N ARG A 397 -2.71 -8.44 -14.97
CA ARG A 397 -2.76 -8.59 -13.50
C ARG A 397 -4.05 -9.23 -13.02
N GLN A 398 -5.08 -9.30 -13.87
CA GLN A 398 -6.27 -10.11 -13.62
C GLN A 398 -5.96 -11.60 -13.38
N ALA A 399 -4.78 -12.10 -13.78
CA ALA A 399 -4.27 -13.45 -13.47
C ALA A 399 -4.32 -13.80 -11.98
N ILE A 400 -4.33 -12.80 -11.09
CA ILE A 400 -4.42 -13.03 -9.65
C ILE A 400 -5.80 -13.52 -9.20
N LEU A 401 -6.82 -13.34 -10.03
CA LEU A 401 -8.14 -13.89 -9.80
C LEU A 401 -8.11 -15.39 -10.12
N ARG A 402 -8.26 -16.22 -9.09
CA ARG A 402 -8.18 -17.67 -9.22
C ARG A 402 -9.55 -18.23 -9.59
N ASP A 403 -9.62 -18.89 -10.74
CA ASP A 403 -10.78 -19.68 -11.13
C ASP A 403 -10.84 -20.97 -10.31
N VAL A 404 -11.93 -21.15 -9.58
CA VAL A 404 -12.23 -22.36 -8.81
C VAL A 404 -13.42 -23.04 -9.45
N ILE A 405 -13.17 -24.24 -9.99
CA ILE A 405 -14.18 -25.04 -10.67
C ILE A 405 -14.86 -25.94 -9.66
N SER A 406 -16.17 -25.81 -9.54
CA SER A 406 -17.03 -26.71 -8.76
C SER A 406 -17.77 -27.65 -9.72
N MET A 407 -17.60 -28.96 -9.52
CA MET A 407 -18.28 -29.99 -10.30
C MET A 407 -19.43 -30.56 -9.46
N GLY A 408 -20.67 -30.19 -9.80
CA GLY A 408 -21.88 -30.81 -9.24
C GLY A 408 -22.42 -31.93 -10.12
N SER A 409 -23.55 -32.53 -9.74
CA SER A 409 -24.26 -33.56 -10.51
C SER A 409 -24.81 -33.03 -11.85
N GLY A 410 -23.91 -32.80 -12.83
CA GLY A 410 -24.23 -32.36 -14.19
C GLY A 410 -23.95 -30.88 -14.50
N ASN A 411 -23.54 -30.06 -13.52
CA ASN A 411 -23.21 -28.64 -13.72
C ASN A 411 -21.76 -28.35 -13.33
N VAL A 412 -21.04 -27.67 -14.23
CA VAL A 412 -19.72 -27.09 -13.97
C VAL A 412 -19.93 -25.60 -13.73
N SER A 413 -19.55 -25.10 -12.56
CA SER A 413 -19.53 -23.66 -12.29
C SER A 413 -18.11 -23.21 -11.98
N THR A 414 -17.71 -22.07 -12.55
CA THR A 414 -16.43 -21.43 -12.30
C THR A 414 -16.66 -20.19 -11.46
N THR A 415 -16.01 -20.09 -10.30
CA THR A 415 -16.07 -18.91 -9.42
C THR A 415 -14.69 -18.27 -9.33
N LYS A 416 -14.61 -16.96 -9.55
CA LYS A 416 -13.38 -16.17 -9.40
C LYS A 416 -13.15 -15.76 -7.94
N PHE A 417 -12.03 -16.18 -7.38
CA PHE A 417 -11.57 -15.81 -6.03
C PHE A 417 -10.45 -14.76 -6.11
N ILE A 418 -10.42 -13.87 -5.12
CA ILE A 418 -9.31 -12.90 -4.97
C ILE A 418 -8.11 -13.66 -4.40
N GLY A 419 -7.13 -13.98 -5.26
CA GLY A 419 -5.98 -14.79 -4.87
C GLY A 419 -4.87 -14.03 -4.16
N LYS A 420 -4.85 -12.69 -4.18
CA LYS A 420 -3.65 -11.92 -3.81
C LYS A 420 -3.02 -12.23 -2.44
N PRO A 421 -3.76 -12.41 -1.34
CA PRO A 421 -3.15 -12.73 -0.04
C PRO A 421 -2.78 -14.21 0.13
N CYS A 422 -3.15 -15.07 -0.82
CA CYS A 422 -3.09 -16.53 -0.67
C CYS A 422 -2.79 -17.29 -1.97
N TYR A 423 -2.20 -16.62 -2.98
CA TYR A 423 -2.11 -17.17 -4.34
C TYR A 423 -1.25 -18.44 -4.37
N SER A 424 -0.07 -18.37 -3.75
CA SER A 424 0.90 -19.46 -3.61
C SER A 424 0.81 -20.19 -2.25
N GLY A 425 -0.30 -20.02 -1.52
CA GLY A 425 -0.45 -20.44 -0.11
C GLY A 425 -0.60 -19.24 0.84
N PHE A 426 -0.81 -19.50 2.13
CA PHE A 426 -1.01 -18.44 3.13
C PHE A 426 0.20 -17.51 3.21
N SER A 427 -0.01 -16.19 3.06
CA SER A 427 1.06 -15.21 3.17
C SER A 427 1.25 -14.74 4.61
N TYR A 428 2.45 -14.90 5.15
CA TYR A 428 2.80 -14.44 6.48
C TYR A 428 3.25 -12.98 6.55
N THR A 429 3.47 -12.34 5.41
CA THR A 429 3.92 -10.95 5.27
C THR A 429 2.78 -10.04 4.82
N PHE A 430 1.55 -10.54 4.77
CA PHE A 430 0.36 -9.77 4.46
C PHE A 430 -0.45 -9.55 5.75
N PRO A 431 -0.88 -8.32 6.08
CA PRO A 431 -0.90 -7.11 5.24
C PRO A 431 0.44 -6.41 5.00
N VAL A 432 0.58 -5.80 3.82
CA VAL A 432 1.70 -4.93 3.44
C VAL A 432 1.24 -3.47 3.49
N ILE A 433 1.89 -2.67 4.33
CA ILE A 433 1.56 -1.25 4.50
C ILE A 433 2.25 -0.39 3.43
N TYR A 434 3.53 -0.65 3.19
CA TYR A 434 4.30 0.03 2.17
C TYR A 434 5.01 -0.97 1.27
N ARG A 435 5.02 -0.69 -0.02
CA ARG A 435 5.83 -1.35 -1.03
C ARG A 435 6.22 -0.37 -2.13
N LYS A 436 7.27 -0.69 -2.88
CA LYS A 436 7.89 0.24 -3.84
C LYS A 436 6.88 0.81 -4.83
N ALA A 437 6.05 -0.01 -5.49
CA ALA A 437 5.10 0.52 -6.47
C ALA A 437 4.05 1.47 -5.86
N LEU A 438 3.56 1.17 -4.65
CA LEU A 438 2.64 2.06 -3.93
C LEU A 438 3.29 3.41 -3.65
N VAL A 439 4.55 3.42 -3.21
CA VAL A 439 5.32 4.64 -2.96
C VAL A 439 5.53 5.43 -4.26
N TRP A 440 5.86 4.76 -5.37
CA TRP A 440 5.99 5.40 -6.69
C TRP A 440 4.66 6.00 -7.17
N LEU A 441 3.53 5.33 -6.96
CA LEU A 441 2.21 5.83 -7.35
C LEU A 441 1.76 7.02 -6.49
N ARG A 442 1.99 6.98 -5.18
CA ARG A 442 1.74 8.14 -4.29
C ARG A 442 2.68 9.29 -4.57
N PHE A 443 3.93 9.00 -4.97
CA PHE A 443 4.84 10.02 -5.49
C PHE A 443 4.32 10.63 -6.79
N ALA A 444 3.80 9.82 -7.72
CA ALA A 444 3.16 10.30 -8.95
C ALA A 444 1.94 11.20 -8.64
N GLU A 445 1.12 10.84 -7.66
CA GLU A 445 0.00 11.64 -7.19
C GLU A 445 0.48 13.00 -6.64
N ALA A 446 1.49 12.99 -5.77
CA ALA A 446 2.06 14.20 -5.19
C ALA A 446 2.64 15.15 -6.26
N ILE A 447 3.44 14.64 -7.20
CA ILE A 447 4.04 15.48 -8.25
C ILE A 447 3.01 15.99 -9.26
N ASN A 448 1.97 15.21 -9.55
CA ASN A 448 0.86 15.64 -10.38
C ASN A 448 0.14 16.84 -9.76
N ARG A 449 -0.20 16.75 -8.47
CA ARG A 449 -0.84 17.85 -7.71
C ARG A 449 0.10 19.02 -7.41
N ALA A 450 1.41 18.79 -7.42
CA ALA A 450 2.43 19.83 -7.42
C ALA A 450 2.58 20.55 -8.77
N GLY A 451 1.82 20.17 -9.80
CA GLY A 451 1.77 20.84 -11.11
C GLY A 451 2.65 20.23 -12.19
N PHE A 452 3.08 18.96 -12.02
CA PHE A 452 3.96 18.25 -12.96
C PHE A 452 3.29 16.98 -13.54
N PRO A 453 2.18 17.11 -14.29
CA PRO A 453 1.42 15.97 -14.81
C PRO A 453 2.21 15.11 -15.81
N SER A 454 3.13 15.69 -16.60
CA SER A 454 3.94 14.90 -17.54
C SER A 454 4.99 14.06 -16.83
N TYR A 455 5.57 14.56 -15.72
CA TYR A 455 6.46 13.77 -14.86
C TYR A 455 5.71 12.65 -14.12
N ALA A 456 4.50 12.93 -13.62
CA ALA A 456 3.63 11.91 -13.03
C ALA A 456 3.31 10.78 -14.01
N PHE A 457 2.95 11.12 -15.24
CA PHE A 457 2.69 10.14 -16.28
C PHE A 457 3.93 9.31 -16.64
N ALA A 458 5.13 9.91 -16.59
CA ALA A 458 6.38 9.19 -16.82
C ALA A 458 6.63 8.04 -15.82
N ILE A 459 6.18 8.17 -14.56
CA ILE A 459 6.24 7.08 -13.57
C ILE A 459 5.35 5.91 -14.00
N LEU A 460 4.20 6.18 -14.62
CA LEU A 460 3.27 5.14 -15.08
C LEU A 460 3.82 4.42 -16.33
N LYS A 461 4.26 5.18 -17.34
CA LYS A 461 4.65 4.66 -18.66
C LYS A 461 6.08 4.15 -18.73
N ASN A 462 7.06 4.98 -18.37
CA ASN A 462 8.46 4.74 -18.68
C ASN A 462 9.27 4.32 -17.45
N GLY A 463 8.90 4.79 -16.27
CA GLY A 463 9.69 4.72 -15.04
C GLY A 463 10.62 5.93 -14.97
N LEU A 464 10.44 6.81 -13.99
CA LEU A 464 11.14 8.10 -13.98
C LEU A 464 12.62 7.91 -13.59
N CYS A 465 13.54 8.31 -14.48
CA CYS A 465 15.00 8.39 -14.26
C CYS A 465 15.64 9.40 -15.22
N ARG A 466 16.91 9.76 -14.99
CA ARG A 466 17.62 10.80 -15.75
C ARG A 466 17.71 10.50 -17.24
N GLU A 467 18.04 9.27 -17.59
CA GLU A 467 18.31 8.82 -18.96
C GLU A 467 17.10 8.98 -19.87
N TYR A 468 15.90 8.95 -19.29
CA TYR A 468 14.65 9.09 -20.02
C TYR A 468 14.17 10.53 -20.15
N LEU A 469 14.66 11.46 -19.33
CA LEU A 469 14.27 12.86 -19.40
C LEU A 469 14.74 13.52 -20.70
N PRO A 470 13.98 14.50 -21.24
CA PRO A 470 14.41 15.25 -22.40
C PRO A 470 15.65 16.10 -22.07
N GLU A 471 16.49 16.33 -23.09
CA GLU A 471 17.57 17.31 -23.05
C GLU A 471 17.18 18.50 -23.92
N TYR A 472 17.15 19.70 -23.32
CA TYR A 472 16.94 20.95 -24.03
C TYR A 472 18.26 21.71 -24.12
N GLN A 473 18.71 22.00 -25.33
CA GLN A 473 19.92 22.80 -25.57
C GLN A 473 19.55 24.11 -26.23
N THR A 474 19.97 25.22 -25.61
CA THR A 474 19.88 26.54 -26.24
C THR A 474 21.13 26.77 -27.05
N VAL A 475 20.98 26.90 -28.37
CA VAL A 475 22.05 27.31 -29.28
C VAL A 475 21.80 28.75 -29.68
N ILE A 476 22.82 29.57 -29.48
CA ILE A 476 22.83 30.97 -29.88
C ILE A 476 23.54 31.02 -31.22
N ASP A 477 22.79 31.20 -32.31
CA ASP A 477 23.40 31.52 -33.60
C ASP A 477 23.88 32.96 -33.54
N THR A 478 25.17 33.18 -33.80
CA THR A 478 25.78 34.51 -33.91
C THR A 478 26.12 34.79 -35.36
N THR A 479 25.95 36.05 -35.76
CA THR A 479 26.43 36.57 -37.05
C THR A 479 27.97 36.52 -37.12
N GLU A 480 28.55 36.64 -38.32
CA GLU A 480 30.03 36.70 -38.51
C GLU A 480 30.72 37.82 -37.69
N THR A 481 29.95 38.83 -37.24
CA THR A 481 30.42 39.95 -36.40
C THR A 481 30.24 39.71 -34.89
N GLY A 482 29.68 38.57 -34.47
CA GLY A 482 29.51 38.19 -33.06
C GLY A 482 28.22 38.69 -32.39
N GLU A 483 27.27 39.28 -33.13
CA GLU A 483 25.95 39.65 -32.62
C GLU A 483 24.98 38.46 -32.66
N VAL A 484 24.17 38.31 -31.62
CA VAL A 484 23.15 37.26 -31.50
C VAL A 484 22.08 37.45 -32.58
N ASP A 485 21.97 36.48 -33.49
CA ASP A 485 21.05 36.52 -34.63
C ASP A 485 19.70 35.87 -34.26
N THR A 486 19.75 34.61 -33.82
CA THR A 486 18.55 33.86 -33.39
C THR A 486 18.88 32.87 -32.26
N LEU A 487 17.93 32.73 -31.33
CA LEU A 487 18.00 31.73 -30.25
C LEU A 487 17.20 30.50 -30.68
N LYS A 488 17.89 29.38 -30.92
CA LYS A 488 17.26 28.11 -31.30
C LYS A 488 17.34 27.13 -30.14
N ILE A 489 16.20 26.53 -29.78
CA ILE A 489 16.13 25.51 -28.74
C ILE A 489 16.01 24.15 -29.43
N TYR A 490 17.01 23.29 -29.24
CA TYR A 490 17.02 21.92 -29.73
C TYR A 490 16.51 20.98 -28.63
N TYR A 491 15.72 19.98 -29.00
CA TYR A 491 15.23 18.94 -28.10
C TYR A 491 15.60 17.55 -28.63
N THR A 492 16.04 16.66 -27.76
CA THR A 492 16.36 15.28 -28.13
C THR A 492 15.08 14.44 -28.27
N THR A 493 14.81 13.93 -29.47
CA THR A 493 13.67 13.03 -29.73
C THR A 493 13.88 11.59 -29.27
N ASN A 494 15.12 11.19 -29.01
CA ASN A 494 15.46 9.80 -28.69
C ASN A 494 15.34 9.47 -27.18
N LYS A 495 14.68 10.33 -26.41
CA LYS A 495 14.45 10.16 -24.97
C LYS A 495 13.04 9.63 -24.73
N ALA A 496 12.91 8.67 -23.81
CA ALA A 496 11.63 7.99 -23.54
C ALA A 496 10.53 8.96 -23.09
N CYS A 497 10.88 10.00 -22.33
CA CYS A 497 9.98 11.03 -21.81
C CYS A 497 10.03 12.33 -22.63
N SER A 498 10.32 12.26 -23.94
CA SER A 498 10.38 13.43 -24.84
C SER A 498 9.06 14.22 -24.97
N TYR A 499 7.95 13.68 -24.45
CA TYR A 499 6.65 14.35 -24.36
C TYR A 499 6.52 15.33 -23.18
N ILE A 500 7.46 15.36 -22.24
CA ILE A 500 7.51 16.41 -21.20
C ILE A 500 7.75 17.74 -21.91
N PRO A 501 6.92 18.78 -21.71
CA PRO A 501 7.14 20.08 -22.36
C PRO A 501 8.22 20.90 -21.66
N GLN A 502 8.93 21.73 -22.42
CA GLN A 502 10.02 22.58 -21.90
C GLN A 502 9.57 23.42 -20.69
N SER A 503 8.37 24.01 -20.75
CA SER A 503 7.85 24.83 -19.66
C SER A 503 7.69 24.08 -18.32
N GLU A 504 7.44 22.77 -18.37
CA GLU A 504 7.35 21.92 -17.18
C GLU A 504 8.75 21.46 -16.73
N TYR A 505 9.61 21.12 -17.69
CA TYR A 505 11.01 20.77 -17.45
C TYR A 505 11.80 21.90 -16.75
N ASP A 506 11.64 23.15 -17.22
CA ASP A 506 12.34 24.31 -16.67
C ASP A 506 11.91 24.57 -15.21
N LYS A 507 10.61 24.41 -14.90
CA LYS A 507 10.10 24.50 -13.53
C LYS A 507 10.67 23.41 -12.64
N ALA A 508 10.78 22.18 -13.18
CA ALA A 508 11.28 21.02 -12.46
C ALA A 508 12.75 21.16 -12.04
N GLN A 509 13.57 21.96 -12.74
CA GLN A 509 14.98 22.16 -12.39
C GLN A 509 15.18 22.78 -11.00
N SER A 510 14.19 23.51 -10.50
CA SER A 510 14.21 24.08 -9.14
C SER A 510 13.77 23.09 -8.05
N LYS A 511 13.32 21.89 -8.43
CA LYS A 511 12.72 20.89 -7.55
C LYS A 511 13.66 19.69 -7.42
N THR A 512 14.26 19.51 -6.25
CA THR A 512 15.20 18.41 -5.97
C THR A 512 14.60 17.03 -6.25
N TYR A 513 13.30 16.86 -6.03
CA TYR A 513 12.58 15.63 -6.30
C TYR A 513 12.30 15.35 -7.79
N LEU A 514 12.72 16.22 -8.74
CA LEU A 514 12.51 16.04 -10.19
C LEU A 514 13.79 16.10 -11.04
N THR A 515 14.97 16.29 -10.44
CA THR A 515 16.23 16.48 -11.19
C THR A 515 17.04 15.18 -11.40
N PHE A 516 16.84 14.16 -10.56
CA PHE A 516 17.44 12.82 -10.65
C PHE A 516 18.90 12.79 -11.15
N PRO A 517 19.89 13.30 -10.40
CA PRO A 517 21.26 13.44 -10.92
C PRO A 517 21.91 12.10 -11.34
N SER A 518 21.71 11.04 -10.57
CA SER A 518 22.17 9.68 -10.84
C SER A 518 21.24 8.62 -10.24
N ASP A 519 20.10 9.05 -9.72
CA ASP A 519 19.17 8.18 -8.99
C ASP A 519 18.41 7.28 -9.98
N PHE A 520 18.21 6.02 -9.60
CA PHE A 520 17.47 5.02 -10.38
C PHE A 520 18.14 4.65 -11.73
N THR A 521 19.47 4.56 -11.72
CA THR A 521 20.30 4.27 -12.90
C THR A 521 21.24 3.09 -12.62
N TYR A 522 21.52 2.26 -13.63
CA TYR A 522 22.57 1.24 -13.61
C TYR A 522 23.91 1.83 -14.08
N LEU A 523 25.00 1.09 -13.81
CA LEU A 523 26.37 1.40 -14.29
C LEU A 523 26.86 2.83 -13.99
N SER A 524 26.44 3.40 -12.86
CA SER A 524 26.82 4.75 -12.41
C SER A 524 26.25 5.89 -13.28
N GLY A 525 24.98 5.79 -13.71
CA GLY A 525 24.29 6.87 -14.43
C GLY A 525 24.33 6.77 -15.94
N THR A 526 24.54 5.58 -16.49
CA THR A 526 24.63 5.37 -17.95
C THR A 526 23.44 4.61 -18.52
N GLU A 527 22.70 3.88 -17.70
CA GLU A 527 21.56 3.06 -18.13
C GLU A 527 20.38 3.22 -17.16
N ALA A 528 19.16 3.22 -17.68
CA ALA A 528 17.96 3.33 -16.86
C ALA A 528 17.73 2.05 -16.04
N ALA A 529 17.46 2.19 -14.73
CA ALA A 529 17.11 1.07 -13.87
C ALA A 529 15.63 0.97 -13.52
N ASN A 530 14.87 2.05 -13.75
CA ASN A 530 13.47 2.12 -13.41
C ASN A 530 12.59 1.75 -14.62
N VAL A 531 11.43 1.18 -14.34
CA VAL A 531 10.40 0.87 -15.36
C VAL A 531 9.05 1.45 -14.97
N GLY A 532 8.19 1.62 -15.97
CA GLY A 532 6.84 2.11 -15.76
C GLY A 532 6.00 1.09 -14.99
N VAL A 533 5.19 1.55 -14.04
CA VAL A 533 4.30 0.65 -13.28
C VAL A 533 3.33 -0.09 -14.22
N HIS A 534 2.85 0.60 -15.26
CA HIS A 534 1.85 0.07 -16.18
C HIS A 534 2.34 -1.14 -17.00
N SER A 535 3.65 -1.24 -17.28
CA SER A 535 4.22 -2.38 -18.02
C SER A 535 4.15 -3.69 -17.25
N ARG A 536 3.91 -3.65 -15.93
CA ARG A 536 3.72 -4.87 -15.11
C ARG A 536 2.50 -5.69 -15.51
N GLY A 537 1.44 -5.02 -15.96
CA GLY A 537 0.20 -5.65 -16.41
C GLY A 537 -0.01 -5.63 -17.91
N CYS A 538 0.63 -4.71 -18.64
CA CYS A 538 0.29 -4.41 -20.04
C CYS A 538 1.43 -4.63 -21.05
N GLY A 539 2.52 -5.31 -20.67
CA GLY A 539 3.59 -5.67 -21.59
C GLY A 539 4.45 -4.48 -22.03
N GLU A 540 4.72 -4.37 -23.33
CA GLU A 540 5.74 -3.49 -23.93
C GLU A 540 5.32 -2.00 -24.05
N VAL A 541 4.81 -1.42 -22.95
CA VAL A 541 4.31 -0.02 -22.89
C VAL A 541 5.42 1.03 -22.74
N GLY A 542 6.64 0.61 -22.39
CA GLY A 542 7.77 1.47 -22.09
C GLY A 542 8.30 2.25 -23.30
N PHE A 543 9.56 2.01 -23.67
CA PHE A 543 10.21 2.77 -24.75
C PHE A 543 9.64 2.44 -26.14
N ALA A 544 9.23 1.18 -26.37
CA ALA A 544 8.79 0.70 -27.68
C ALA A 544 7.41 1.24 -28.11
N ASP A 545 6.55 1.63 -27.15
CA ASP A 545 5.22 2.13 -27.45
C ASP A 545 5.19 3.65 -27.70
N SER A 546 5.01 4.00 -28.98
CA SER A 546 4.80 5.38 -29.44
C SER A 546 3.36 5.65 -29.90
N THR A 547 2.45 4.67 -29.75
CA THR A 547 1.13 4.72 -30.41
C THR A 547 -0.03 4.60 -29.45
N TYR A 548 0.02 3.70 -28.46
CA TYR A 548 -1.17 3.30 -27.71
C TYR A 548 -1.27 4.04 -26.38
N TYR A 549 -0.34 3.82 -25.46
CA TYR A 549 -0.33 4.41 -24.12
C TYR A 549 0.61 5.63 -24.11
N THR A 550 0.31 6.63 -24.93
CA THR A 550 1.08 7.89 -24.99
C THR A 550 0.45 8.96 -24.11
N TYR A 551 1.25 9.92 -23.62
CA TYR A 551 0.75 11.01 -22.77
C TYR A 551 -0.43 11.72 -23.39
N LYS A 552 -0.33 12.05 -24.68
CA LYS A 552 -1.39 12.73 -25.44
C LYS A 552 -2.68 11.89 -25.49
N ASN A 553 -2.58 10.62 -25.88
CA ASN A 553 -3.76 9.77 -26.04
C ASN A 553 -4.45 9.49 -24.71
N MET A 554 -3.68 9.26 -23.65
CA MET A 554 -4.24 8.97 -22.34
C MET A 554 -4.86 10.21 -21.68
N VAL A 555 -4.26 11.39 -21.85
CA VAL A 555 -4.87 12.66 -21.42
C VAL A 555 -6.18 12.91 -22.17
N PHE A 556 -6.20 12.75 -23.50
CA PHE A 556 -7.42 12.89 -24.30
C PHE A 556 -8.51 11.91 -23.85
N LYS A 557 -8.18 10.61 -23.72
CA LYS A 557 -9.10 9.59 -23.23
C LYS A 557 -9.74 10.00 -21.90
N LYS A 558 -8.94 10.43 -20.92
CA LYS A 558 -9.47 10.83 -19.61
C LYS A 558 -10.23 12.14 -19.65
N CYS A 559 -9.85 13.11 -20.48
CA CYS A 559 -10.63 14.33 -20.67
C CYS A 559 -12.02 14.02 -21.27
N GLU A 560 -12.10 13.16 -22.28
CA GLU A 560 -13.37 12.71 -22.87
C GLU A 560 -14.25 11.99 -21.85
N GLU A 561 -13.68 11.06 -21.05
CA GLU A 561 -14.39 10.39 -19.96
C GLU A 561 -14.95 11.37 -18.91
N MET A 562 -14.26 12.49 -18.68
CA MET A 562 -14.70 13.57 -17.79
C MET A 562 -15.67 14.57 -18.47
N GLY A 563 -15.94 14.43 -19.77
CA GLY A 563 -16.78 15.37 -20.53
C GLY A 563 -16.10 16.72 -20.83
N VAL A 564 -14.76 16.76 -20.84
CA VAL A 564 -13.96 17.95 -21.14
C VAL A 564 -13.61 17.99 -22.63
N ASP A 565 -13.83 19.15 -23.27
CA ASP A 565 -13.39 19.38 -24.65
C ASP A 565 -11.84 19.32 -24.73
N THR A 566 -11.33 18.49 -25.62
CA THR A 566 -9.88 18.26 -25.77
C THR A 566 -9.19 19.38 -26.54
N VAL A 567 -9.93 20.29 -27.19
CA VAL A 567 -9.38 21.45 -27.89
C VAL A 567 -8.62 22.34 -26.90
N GLY A 568 -7.31 22.48 -27.11
CA GLY A 568 -6.48 23.35 -26.28
C GLY A 568 -6.12 22.80 -24.89
N VAL A 569 -6.34 21.51 -24.61
CA VAL A 569 -6.00 20.92 -23.29
C VAL A 569 -4.50 20.99 -22.96
N PHE A 570 -3.64 21.14 -23.97
CA PHE A 570 -2.19 21.34 -23.81
C PHE A 570 -1.77 22.82 -23.76
N ALA A 571 -2.72 23.75 -23.84
CA ALA A 571 -2.45 25.15 -23.55
C ALA A 571 -2.11 25.36 -22.07
N GLN A 572 -1.41 26.45 -21.77
CA GLN A 572 -0.87 26.70 -20.42
C GLN A 572 -1.98 26.94 -19.37
N ASP A 573 -3.08 27.59 -19.78
CA ASP A 573 -4.28 27.86 -19.00
C ASP A 573 -5.13 26.60 -18.72
N SER A 574 -4.90 25.52 -19.46
CA SER A 574 -5.60 24.23 -19.32
C SER A 574 -4.88 23.21 -18.40
N LEU A 575 -3.90 23.65 -17.60
CA LEU A 575 -3.10 22.74 -16.76
C LEU A 575 -3.95 21.90 -15.79
N SER A 576 -5.02 22.47 -15.22
CA SER A 576 -5.92 21.76 -14.30
C SER A 576 -6.54 20.52 -14.93
N TYR A 577 -6.99 20.59 -16.19
CA TYR A 577 -7.54 19.45 -16.91
C TYR A 577 -6.52 18.33 -17.10
N ARG A 578 -5.25 18.66 -17.36
CA ARG A 578 -4.16 17.68 -17.44
C ARG A 578 -3.86 17.04 -16.10
N ILE A 579 -3.89 17.84 -15.02
CA ILE A 579 -3.74 17.32 -13.65
C ILE A 579 -4.86 16.34 -13.33
N ASP A 580 -6.12 16.69 -13.60
CA ASP A 580 -7.27 15.81 -13.33
C ASP A 580 -7.25 14.54 -14.19
N ALA A 581 -6.88 14.66 -15.47
CA ALA A 581 -6.74 13.52 -16.37
C ALA A 581 -5.66 12.54 -15.88
N VAL A 582 -4.48 13.05 -15.52
CA VAL A 582 -3.39 12.21 -15.00
C VAL A 582 -3.71 11.67 -13.61
N GLU A 583 -4.43 12.41 -12.76
CA GLU A 583 -4.90 11.89 -11.47
C GLU A 583 -5.82 10.69 -11.67
N ASN A 584 -6.74 10.73 -12.64
CA ASN A 584 -7.57 9.57 -12.98
C ASN A 584 -6.76 8.38 -13.54
N LEU A 585 -5.67 8.62 -14.27
CA LEU A 585 -4.75 7.54 -14.68
C LEU A 585 -4.05 6.92 -13.49
N ILE A 586 -3.60 7.73 -12.52
CA ILE A 586 -2.99 7.24 -11.28
C ILE A 586 -4.00 6.46 -10.45
N VAL A 587 -5.26 6.91 -10.37
CA VAL A 587 -6.35 6.16 -9.72
C VAL A 587 -6.56 4.79 -10.35
N ASP A 588 -6.55 4.72 -11.68
CA ASP A 588 -6.71 3.46 -12.40
C ASP A 588 -5.50 2.54 -12.17
N GLU A 589 -4.28 3.08 -12.19
CA GLU A 589 -3.07 2.30 -11.93
C GLU A 589 -2.99 1.82 -10.46
N LEU A 590 -3.41 2.65 -9.49
CA LEU A 590 -3.56 2.24 -8.09
C LEU A 590 -4.55 1.08 -7.95
N ALA A 591 -5.66 1.10 -8.70
CA ALA A 591 -6.63 -0.01 -8.70
C ALA A 591 -6.04 -1.30 -9.24
N LEU A 592 -5.28 -1.23 -10.34
CA LEU A 592 -4.69 -2.40 -10.98
C LEU A 592 -3.52 -2.96 -10.17
N GLU A 593 -2.59 -2.09 -9.77
CA GLU A 593 -1.35 -2.49 -9.10
C GLU A 593 -1.61 -2.89 -7.64
N THR A 594 -2.40 -2.11 -6.90
CA THR A 594 -2.58 -2.27 -5.44
C THR A 594 -3.89 -2.95 -5.04
N ALA A 595 -4.60 -3.55 -6.01
CA ALA A 595 -5.88 -4.25 -5.79
C ALA A 595 -5.85 -5.14 -4.54
N TRP A 596 -6.82 -4.99 -3.65
CA TRP A 596 -7.02 -5.83 -2.45
C TRP A 596 -5.90 -5.77 -1.40
N GLU A 597 -5.12 -4.69 -1.36
CA GLU A 597 -4.05 -4.49 -0.36
C GLU A 597 -4.47 -3.64 0.85
N GLY A 598 -5.63 -2.97 0.80
CA GLY A 598 -6.14 -2.11 1.89
C GLY A 598 -6.01 -0.61 1.62
N ASN A 599 -5.41 -0.22 0.50
CA ASN A 599 -5.16 1.20 0.20
C ASN A 599 -6.36 1.89 -0.47
N ARG A 600 -7.24 1.12 -1.11
CA ARG A 600 -8.15 1.66 -2.12
C ARG A 600 -9.13 2.70 -1.58
N TYR A 601 -9.82 2.41 -0.48
CA TYR A 601 -10.79 3.34 0.09
C TYR A 601 -10.14 4.64 0.59
N PRO A 602 -9.05 4.60 1.41
CA PRO A 602 -8.31 5.81 1.76
C PRO A 602 -7.79 6.62 0.55
N ASP A 603 -7.34 5.95 -0.51
CA ASP A 603 -6.88 6.61 -1.73
C ASP A 603 -8.01 7.33 -2.45
N LEU A 604 -9.17 6.68 -2.63
CA LEU A 604 -10.36 7.32 -3.21
C LEU A 604 -10.84 8.50 -2.37
N LEU A 605 -10.84 8.36 -1.04
CA LEU A 605 -11.23 9.42 -0.12
C LEU A 605 -10.31 10.65 -0.27
N ARG A 606 -9.00 10.40 -0.34
CA ARG A 606 -8.00 11.45 -0.53
C ARG A 606 -8.14 12.15 -1.87
N ILE A 607 -8.25 11.39 -2.95
CA ILE A 607 -8.36 11.96 -4.30
C ILE A 607 -9.69 12.71 -4.48
N ALA A 608 -10.78 12.23 -3.86
CA ALA A 608 -12.03 12.98 -3.81
C ALA A 608 -11.85 14.34 -3.13
N SER A 609 -11.08 14.43 -2.05
CA SER A 609 -10.82 15.70 -1.38
C SER A 609 -10.07 16.71 -2.26
N HIS A 610 -9.20 16.24 -3.17
CA HIS A 610 -8.47 17.10 -4.11
C HIS A 610 -9.36 17.77 -5.16
N LYS A 611 -10.51 17.15 -5.44
CA LYS A 611 -11.48 17.55 -6.47
C LYS A 611 -12.58 18.47 -5.94
N GLY A 612 -12.51 18.88 -4.67
CA GLY A 612 -13.49 19.77 -4.05
C GLY A 612 -14.92 19.20 -4.11
N ASP A 613 -15.89 20.04 -4.49
CA ASP A 613 -17.30 19.63 -4.56
C ASP A 613 -17.56 18.57 -5.64
N ALA A 614 -16.87 18.65 -6.78
CA ALA A 614 -16.94 17.62 -7.82
C ALA A 614 -16.44 16.26 -7.32
N GLY A 615 -15.54 16.27 -6.33
CA GLY A 615 -15.05 15.09 -5.64
C GLY A 615 -16.12 14.26 -4.96
N VAL A 616 -17.21 14.87 -4.48
CA VAL A 616 -18.31 14.14 -3.84
C VAL A 616 -19.00 13.21 -4.84
N HIS A 617 -19.38 13.77 -5.99
CA HIS A 617 -20.02 13.01 -7.05
C HIS A 617 -19.07 11.99 -7.68
N TRP A 618 -17.80 12.36 -7.86
CA TRP A 618 -16.78 11.43 -8.34
C TRP A 618 -16.59 10.24 -7.40
N PHE A 619 -16.52 10.47 -6.08
CA PHE A 619 -16.36 9.42 -5.09
C PHE A 619 -17.57 8.48 -5.02
N ALA A 620 -18.77 9.07 -4.94
CA ALA A 620 -20.02 8.33 -4.93
C ALA A 620 -20.16 7.47 -6.19
N ASP A 621 -19.89 8.04 -7.36
CA ASP A 621 -19.94 7.37 -8.64
C ASP A 621 -18.90 6.25 -8.75
N LYS A 622 -17.64 6.50 -8.36
CA LYS A 622 -16.57 5.50 -8.39
C LYS A 622 -16.90 4.26 -7.57
N ILE A 623 -17.51 4.42 -6.40
CA ILE A 623 -17.84 3.30 -5.50
C ILE A 623 -19.18 2.65 -5.87
N ALA A 624 -20.17 3.41 -6.32
CA ALA A 624 -21.46 2.86 -6.73
C ALA A 624 -21.34 1.99 -8.01
N ARG A 625 -20.32 2.23 -8.83
CA ARG A 625 -20.01 1.49 -10.07
C ARG A 625 -19.46 0.08 -9.88
N ARG A 626 -19.42 -0.51 -8.68
CA ARG A 626 -18.88 -1.88 -8.46
C ARG A 626 -19.44 -2.94 -9.41
N GLY A 627 -20.70 -2.78 -9.84
CA GLY A 627 -21.39 -3.66 -10.81
C GLY A 627 -21.28 -3.24 -12.28
N ASP A 628 -20.56 -2.17 -12.61
CA ASP A 628 -20.44 -1.60 -13.95
C ASP A 628 -19.59 -2.48 -14.87
N THR A 629 -20.20 -3.00 -15.94
CA THR A 629 -19.53 -3.83 -16.96
C THR A 629 -18.70 -3.00 -17.96
N ARG A 630 -18.85 -1.67 -18.00
CA ARG A 630 -18.31 -0.74 -19.01
C ARG A 630 -18.62 -1.16 -20.47
N GLU A 631 -19.62 -2.01 -20.67
CA GLU A 631 -20.04 -2.43 -22.01
C GLU A 631 -20.76 -1.27 -22.73
N PRO A 632 -20.42 -0.99 -24.00
CA PRO A 632 -21.10 0.05 -24.77
C PRO A 632 -22.62 -0.15 -24.80
N GLY A 633 -23.38 0.87 -24.41
CA GLY A 633 -24.84 0.84 -24.40
C GLY A 633 -25.48 0.21 -23.15
N VAL A 634 -24.69 -0.31 -22.21
CA VAL A 634 -25.18 -0.74 -20.90
C VAL A 634 -25.16 0.44 -19.94
N ASP A 635 -26.34 0.95 -19.60
CA ASP A 635 -26.48 1.98 -18.58
C ASP A 635 -26.65 1.36 -17.19
N TYR A 636 -25.52 1.14 -16.51
CA TYR A 636 -25.48 0.62 -15.15
C TYR A 636 -26.10 1.60 -14.12
N LYS A 637 -26.29 2.88 -14.47
CA LYS A 637 -26.81 3.91 -13.54
C LYS A 637 -28.28 3.70 -13.15
N ASN A 638 -29.00 2.87 -13.90
CA ASN A 638 -30.39 2.52 -13.58
C ASN A 638 -30.49 1.33 -12.61
N SER A 639 -29.38 0.68 -12.24
CA SER A 639 -29.41 -0.42 -11.28
C SER A 639 -29.79 0.09 -9.87
N PRO A 640 -30.66 -0.62 -9.13
CA PRO A 640 -31.01 -0.26 -7.75
C PRO A 640 -29.79 -0.16 -6.83
N GLU A 641 -28.79 -1.03 -7.03
CA GLU A 641 -27.54 -1.05 -6.27
C GLU A 641 -26.73 0.23 -6.50
N TYR A 642 -26.59 0.67 -7.76
CA TYR A 642 -25.91 1.93 -8.07
C TYR A 642 -26.62 3.11 -7.42
N ILE A 643 -27.94 3.23 -7.65
CA ILE A 643 -28.73 4.37 -7.14
C ILE A 643 -28.62 4.44 -5.61
N ASN A 644 -28.79 3.31 -4.92
CA ASN A 644 -28.74 3.26 -3.46
C ASN A 644 -27.37 3.69 -2.91
N LEU A 645 -26.27 3.17 -3.48
CA LEU A 645 -24.93 3.53 -3.05
C LEU A 645 -24.59 4.98 -3.39
N TYR A 646 -24.96 5.44 -4.59
CA TYR A 646 -24.70 6.80 -5.04
C TYR A 646 -25.40 7.82 -4.16
N GLU A 647 -26.69 7.62 -3.85
CA GLU A 647 -27.45 8.50 -2.98
C GLU A 647 -26.87 8.55 -1.56
N LYS A 648 -26.50 7.39 -0.99
CA LYS A 648 -25.85 7.33 0.33
C LYS A 648 -24.53 8.07 0.35
N LEU A 649 -23.68 7.82 -0.65
CA LEU A 649 -22.33 8.38 -0.72
C LEU A 649 -22.31 9.84 -1.19
N SER A 650 -23.44 10.36 -1.68
CA SER A 650 -23.58 11.80 -1.90
C SER A 650 -23.58 12.59 -0.58
N ASN A 651 -23.86 11.95 0.56
CA ASN A 651 -23.66 12.53 1.89
C ASN A 651 -22.30 12.13 2.46
N LYS A 652 -21.42 13.13 2.67
CA LYS A 652 -20.07 12.95 3.27
C LYS A 652 -20.08 12.35 4.66
N GLU A 653 -21.16 12.50 5.44
CA GLU A 653 -21.27 11.88 6.77
C GLU A 653 -21.21 10.35 6.70
N ASN A 654 -21.65 9.76 5.59
CA ASN A 654 -21.61 8.32 5.37
C ASN A 654 -20.22 7.83 4.94
N TRP A 655 -19.26 8.72 4.67
CA TRP A 655 -17.89 8.35 4.28
C TRP A 655 -17.05 7.89 5.46
N TYR A 656 -17.57 8.00 6.68
CA TYR A 656 -16.84 7.69 7.88
C TYR A 656 -17.64 6.71 8.74
N LEU A 657 -16.92 5.83 9.43
CA LEU A 657 -17.48 4.99 10.48
C LEU A 657 -17.81 5.87 11.68
N LYS A 658 -18.83 5.47 12.44
CA LYS A 658 -19.25 6.22 13.63
C LYS A 658 -18.35 5.88 14.80
N LEU A 659 -17.87 6.92 15.49
CA LEU A 659 -17.21 6.75 16.79
C LEU A 659 -18.23 6.34 17.85
N PRO A 660 -17.84 5.54 18.85
CA PRO A 660 -18.67 5.27 20.01
C PRO A 660 -18.96 6.59 20.75
N SER A 661 -20.14 6.69 21.36
CA SER A 661 -20.44 7.83 22.23
C SER A 661 -19.55 7.75 23.46
N TYR A 662 -18.61 8.69 23.58
CA TYR A 662 -17.82 8.88 24.79
C TYR A 662 -18.76 9.38 25.89
N LYS A 663 -18.84 8.65 27.01
CA LYS A 663 -19.61 9.06 28.19
C LYS A 663 -18.75 9.89 29.12
#